data_AF-A0A0U1LT74-F1
#
_entry.id   AF-A0A0U1LT74-F1
#
_cell.length_a   1.000
_cell.length_b   1.000
_cell.length_c   1.000
_cell.angle_alpha   90.00
_cell.angle_beta   90.00
_cell.angle_gamma   90.00
#
_symmetry.space_group_name_H-M   'P 1'
#
loop_
_entity.id
_entity.type
_entity.pdbx_description
1 polymer ?
#
loop_
_entity_poly.entity_id
_entity_poly.type
_entity_poly.pdbx_seq_one_letter_code
_entity_poly.pdbx_strand_id
1 'polypeptide(L)'
;MSHADYEKRQPGREVMEDYGHHLADDNTQPIVVADKLSRKLSARQVQMIAIGGTIGTGLFLGTGKSLSTGGPASMLISYAIVGAIVFITMLALGEMAAFVPVAGSFCTFAGRFVDDAFGFALTWNYWFNDAVSTASDLIALQLLLEYWTDNFPGWAISLIFLFVVIGLNVFSVKAYGEAEYWLSLLKVVTIVIFIIIGVAVNCGGNTNHQYIGGKNWYIGDAPFVGGIGGFASVFVTASFAYGGTESIAVTAGETKDPAKTLPRVVKNVFWRILLFYILSVLIVGLNVPYNYPDLSSGDTSTSPFTIVFQQVGSAVAGSFINAVIMTSVISASNHALFAGSRLLYTLAVEGYAPSVFGKLNRFQVPWVAVLGTSVISGLCFGASYIGAGQLWTWLQNIVGVSNQLSWISIGFASLRFRAAIKKQGLEHLLPFKNWTYPYGPILAVILNIVLVLVQGWSAFSPSFAAVDFVSYYIEIPIMIVMFIVWKLVKRTRFVRLDEMDLVSDRYDGGFTPDERAQLLDVARRSPFSRGQSWKERATAVGEMCHQGIARKGDEGLIAINTSLGRVFSKGFVADSSSEAVKNKIRPHLDAIFAAPLEEIAPYKGILQRLADNLDDGLAELPLWHYDLNYMNVLVDEKCHVSALIDWELSHPRPFGVGFGRIRTLAGEYDECEFYMSDGFNAAERGFWKELFDGMPKNDRNRLGNQVNPVQDAVILGALLDCFFFEDGNVGFSEVALKALPKSVNGSLCSDERGSHIKTE
;
A
#
# COMPACT_ATOMS: atom_id res chain seq x y z
N MET A 1 -39.16 -39.38 -15.50
CA MET A 1 -38.46 -40.57 -14.96
C MET A 1 -37.98 -40.25 -13.56
N SER A 2 -37.88 -41.25 -12.69
CA SER A 2 -37.92 -41.09 -11.23
C SER A 2 -36.54 -41.01 -10.56
N HIS A 3 -36.57 -40.69 -9.26
CA HIS A 3 -35.46 -40.47 -8.33
C HIS A 3 -34.41 -41.60 -8.15
N ALA A 4 -34.36 -42.63 -9.00
CA ALA A 4 -33.59 -43.86 -8.76
C ALA A 4 -32.20 -43.93 -9.45
N ASP A 5 -31.90 -43.04 -10.40
CA ASP A 5 -30.69 -43.16 -11.23
C ASP A 5 -29.46 -42.37 -10.73
N TYR A 6 -29.55 -41.68 -9.58
CA TYR A 6 -28.47 -40.83 -9.05
C TYR A 6 -27.49 -41.53 -8.07
N GLU A 7 -27.77 -42.77 -7.65
CA GLU A 7 -27.06 -43.42 -6.52
C GLU A 7 -25.98 -44.46 -6.91
N LYS A 8 -25.68 -44.66 -8.20
CA LYS A 8 -24.78 -45.75 -8.66
C LYS A 8 -23.39 -45.35 -9.15
N ARG A 9 -22.83 -44.22 -8.69
CA ARG A 9 -21.42 -43.87 -8.91
C ARG A 9 -20.75 -43.25 -7.68
N GLN A 10 -20.47 -44.09 -6.68
CA GLN A 10 -19.37 -43.89 -5.74
C GLN A 10 -18.57 -45.21 -5.61
N PRO A 11 -17.25 -45.14 -5.74
CA PRO A 11 -16.34 -46.03 -5.03
C PRO A 11 -15.38 -45.22 -4.14
N GLY A 12 -15.00 -45.82 -3.00
CA GLY A 12 -13.75 -45.48 -2.32
C GLY A 12 -13.77 -44.28 -1.38
N ARG A 13 -14.19 -44.50 -0.13
CA ARG A 13 -13.87 -43.63 1.00
C ARG A 13 -12.65 -44.20 1.73
N GLU A 14 -11.47 -44.09 1.14
CA GLU A 14 -10.17 -44.40 1.75
C GLU A 14 -9.05 -43.69 0.97
N VAL A 15 -7.97 -43.28 1.66
CA VAL A 15 -6.90 -42.39 1.17
C VAL A 15 -7.37 -40.96 0.86
N MET A 16 -7.55 -40.15 1.91
CA MET A 16 -7.71 -38.68 1.82
C MET A 16 -6.65 -37.99 2.68
N GLU A 17 -5.37 -38.29 2.43
CA GLU A 17 -4.24 -37.74 3.20
C GLU A 17 -3.02 -37.31 2.36
N ASP A 18 -3.07 -37.40 1.02
CA ASP A 18 -1.92 -37.12 0.13
C ASP A 18 -2.25 -36.25 -1.11
N TYR A 19 -3.16 -35.28 -0.96
CA TYR A 19 -3.38 -34.21 -1.95
C TYR A 19 -2.99 -32.83 -1.35
N GLY A 20 -1.87 -32.81 -0.62
CA GLY A 20 -1.34 -31.61 0.05
C GLY A 20 -0.17 -30.92 -0.67
N HIS A 21 0.47 -31.61 -1.62
CA HIS A 21 1.61 -31.12 -2.39
C HIS A 21 1.44 -31.48 -3.88
N HIS A 22 2.11 -30.75 -4.78
CA HIS A 22 2.07 -30.91 -6.25
C HIS A 22 0.85 -30.36 -7.02
N LEU A 23 0.37 -29.15 -6.70
CA LEU A 23 -0.20 -28.21 -7.69
C LEU A 23 0.14 -26.76 -7.32
N ALA A 24 1.44 -26.45 -7.38
CA ALA A 24 1.96 -25.09 -7.39
C ALA A 24 2.77 -24.92 -8.68
N ASP A 25 2.06 -24.66 -9.78
CA ASP A 25 2.67 -24.31 -11.06
C ASP A 25 2.88 -22.78 -11.07
N ASP A 26 4.13 -22.35 -10.88
CA ASP A 26 4.48 -21.01 -10.35
C ASP A 26 4.39 -19.87 -11.41
N ASN A 27 3.87 -20.17 -12.60
CA ASN A 27 3.93 -19.32 -13.79
C ASN A 27 2.74 -18.38 -14.02
N THR A 28 1.89 -18.13 -13.01
CA THR A 28 0.74 -17.19 -13.14
C THR A 28 0.75 -16.03 -12.14
N GLN A 29 1.93 -15.41 -11.96
CA GLN A 29 2.12 -14.15 -11.23
C GLN A 29 0.96 -13.16 -11.52
N PRO A 30 0.30 -12.60 -10.49
CA PRO A 30 -0.78 -11.65 -10.70
C PRO A 30 -0.23 -10.33 -11.25
N ILE A 31 -0.90 -9.76 -12.26
CA ILE A 31 -0.62 -8.40 -12.72
C ILE A 31 -1.09 -7.44 -11.61
N VAL A 32 -0.15 -7.03 -10.75
CA VAL A 32 -0.36 -6.07 -9.66
C VAL A 32 -0.18 -4.66 -10.23
N VAL A 33 -1.29 -3.95 -10.42
CA VAL A 33 -1.29 -2.58 -10.98
C VAL A 33 -0.89 -1.54 -9.92
N ALA A 34 -1.16 -1.83 -8.64
CA ALA A 34 -1.29 -0.81 -7.59
C ALA A 34 -0.16 -0.70 -6.55
N ASP A 35 0.92 -1.50 -6.63
CA ASP A 35 1.90 -1.56 -5.52
C ASP A 35 3.24 -0.81 -5.79
N LYS A 36 3.33 0.41 -5.26
CA LYS A 36 4.56 1.24 -5.19
C LYS A 36 5.09 1.42 -3.75
N LEU A 37 4.48 0.78 -2.73
CA LEU A 37 4.84 0.94 -1.31
C LEU A 37 5.76 -0.17 -0.80
N SER A 38 6.27 -0.05 0.43
CA SER A 38 7.25 -1.00 0.98
C SER A 38 6.61 -2.10 1.82
N ARG A 39 6.62 -3.34 1.30
CA ARG A 39 6.23 -4.56 2.02
C ARG A 39 7.22 -4.89 3.16
N LYS A 40 7.14 -4.17 4.27
CA LYS A 40 8.09 -4.25 5.41
C LYS A 40 7.44 -4.49 6.78
N LEU A 41 6.11 -4.51 6.87
CA LEU A 41 5.37 -4.83 8.08
C LEU A 41 5.14 -6.34 8.19
N SER A 42 5.31 -6.90 9.39
CA SER A 42 5.00 -8.30 9.67
C SER A 42 3.51 -8.50 9.92
N ALA A 43 3.00 -9.72 9.69
CA ALA A 43 1.60 -10.05 9.92
C ALA A 43 1.12 -9.81 11.38
N ARG A 44 2.03 -9.86 12.37
CA ARG A 44 1.73 -9.52 13.77
C ARG A 44 1.59 -8.02 13.97
N GLN A 45 2.47 -7.22 13.38
CA GLN A 45 2.36 -5.75 13.40
C GLN A 45 1.08 -5.31 12.69
N VAL A 46 0.76 -5.82 11.51
CA VAL A 46 -0.49 -5.49 10.78
C VAL A 46 -1.73 -5.78 11.63
N GLN A 47 -1.79 -6.94 12.30
CA GLN A 47 -2.91 -7.27 13.19
C GLN A 47 -3.00 -6.35 14.41
N MET A 48 -1.88 -5.93 15.00
CA MET A 48 -1.91 -5.02 16.14
C MET A 48 -2.21 -3.58 15.73
N ILE A 49 -1.68 -3.08 14.61
CA ILE A 49 -2.06 -1.79 14.01
C ILE A 49 -3.57 -1.76 13.76
N ALA A 50 -4.12 -2.82 13.17
CA ALA A 50 -5.55 -3.01 12.94
C ALA A 50 -6.41 -3.01 14.22
N ILE A 51 -5.84 -3.36 15.38
CA ILE A 51 -6.52 -3.32 16.68
C ILE A 51 -6.34 -1.95 17.33
N GLY A 52 -5.11 -1.43 17.41
CA GLY A 52 -4.76 -0.15 18.02
C GLY A 52 -5.43 1.06 17.38
N GLY A 53 -5.50 1.07 16.04
CA GLY A 53 -6.15 2.13 15.26
C GLY A 53 -7.67 2.23 15.48
N THR A 54 -8.28 1.21 16.09
CA THR A 54 -9.73 1.18 16.43
C THR A 54 -10.00 1.35 17.92
N ILE A 55 -8.99 1.62 18.74
CA ILE A 55 -9.16 1.82 20.18
C ILE A 55 -8.52 3.16 20.50
N GLY A 56 -9.33 4.21 20.61
CA GLY A 56 -8.85 5.58 20.73
C GLY A 56 -9.76 6.45 21.59
N THR A 57 -9.68 7.75 21.37
CA THR A 57 -10.46 8.80 22.06
C THR A 57 -11.97 8.53 22.03
N GLY A 58 -12.50 7.98 20.94
CA GLY A 58 -13.94 7.70 20.82
C GLY A 58 -14.47 6.67 21.81
N LEU A 59 -13.64 5.73 22.27
CA LEU A 59 -13.99 4.82 23.36
C LEU A 59 -13.75 5.49 24.72
N PHE A 60 -12.57 6.06 24.96
CA PHE A 60 -12.18 6.52 26.29
C PHE A 60 -12.80 7.85 26.72
N LEU A 61 -12.97 8.81 25.80
CA LEU A 61 -13.58 10.12 26.05
C LEU A 61 -15.01 10.20 25.49
N GLY A 62 -15.24 9.64 24.29
CA GLY A 62 -16.55 9.66 23.63
C GLY A 62 -17.66 8.98 24.44
N THR A 63 -17.34 7.98 25.26
CA THR A 63 -18.32 7.34 26.15
C THR A 63 -18.78 8.25 27.30
N GLY A 64 -17.97 9.21 27.76
CA GLY A 64 -18.38 10.19 28.77
C GLY A 64 -19.50 11.08 28.24
N LYS A 65 -19.25 11.72 27.09
CA LYS A 65 -20.25 12.49 26.33
C LYS A 65 -21.50 11.67 26.01
N SER A 66 -21.34 10.42 25.56
CA SER A 66 -22.48 9.54 25.24
C SER A 66 -23.33 9.21 26.45
N LEU A 67 -22.69 8.92 27.59
CA LEU A 67 -23.36 8.63 28.84
C LEU A 67 -24.10 9.87 29.38
N SER A 68 -23.47 11.06 29.37
CA SER A 68 -24.09 12.28 29.88
C SER A 68 -25.27 12.77 29.04
N THR A 69 -25.18 12.67 27.71
CA THR A 69 -26.20 13.20 26.78
C THR A 69 -27.34 12.21 26.51
N GLY A 70 -27.06 10.91 26.43
CA GLY A 70 -28.05 9.88 26.09
C GLY A 70 -28.44 8.96 27.25
N GLY A 71 -27.63 8.86 28.30
CA GLY A 71 -27.84 7.89 29.38
C GLY A 71 -27.36 6.47 29.04
N PRO A 72 -27.34 5.57 30.03
CA PRO A 72 -26.67 4.27 29.90
C PRO A 72 -27.34 3.31 28.90
N ALA A 73 -28.68 3.33 28.75
CA ALA A 73 -29.34 2.48 27.75
C ALA A 73 -29.15 3.02 26.33
N SER A 74 -29.28 4.34 26.11
CA SER A 74 -28.98 4.93 24.80
C SER A 74 -27.55 4.64 24.38
N MET A 75 -26.59 4.79 25.30
CA MET A 75 -25.19 4.47 25.04
C MET A 75 -25.02 3.01 24.63
N LEU A 76 -25.55 2.04 25.39
CA LEU A 76 -25.41 0.62 25.06
C LEU A 76 -26.11 0.25 23.74
N ILE A 77 -27.33 0.73 23.51
CA ILE A 77 -28.14 0.41 22.33
C ILE A 77 -27.52 1.02 21.07
N SER A 78 -27.11 2.29 21.09
CA SER A 78 -26.52 2.94 19.93
C SER A 78 -25.15 2.37 19.57
N TYR A 79 -24.30 2.04 20.55
CA TYR A 79 -23.06 1.31 20.27
C TYR A 79 -23.34 -0.11 19.74
N ALA A 80 -24.36 -0.82 20.22
CA ALA A 80 -24.74 -2.13 19.68
C ALA A 80 -25.25 -2.05 18.22
N ILE A 81 -26.06 -1.05 17.89
CA ILE A 81 -26.56 -0.82 16.52
C ILE A 81 -25.41 -0.46 15.58
N VAL A 82 -24.55 0.49 15.95
CA VAL A 82 -23.40 0.88 15.11
C VAL A 82 -22.40 -0.27 14.99
N GLY A 83 -22.14 -1.01 16.08
CA GLY A 83 -21.32 -2.22 16.04
C GLY A 83 -21.87 -3.28 15.08
N ALA A 84 -23.19 -3.51 15.06
CA ALA A 84 -23.81 -4.44 14.10
C ALA A 84 -23.67 -3.96 12.65
N ILE A 85 -23.84 -2.67 12.39
CA ILE A 85 -23.59 -2.05 11.08
C ILE A 85 -22.14 -2.26 10.64
N VAL A 86 -21.17 -1.92 11.51
CA VAL A 86 -19.74 -2.06 11.25
C VAL A 86 -19.35 -3.52 11.00
N PHE A 87 -19.91 -4.48 11.74
CA PHE A 87 -19.68 -5.89 11.49
C PHE A 87 -20.16 -6.33 10.09
N ILE A 88 -21.34 -5.90 9.67
CA ILE A 88 -21.87 -6.14 8.33
C ILE A 88 -20.99 -5.48 7.25
N THR A 89 -20.56 -4.23 7.47
CA THR A 89 -19.62 -3.52 6.60
C THR A 89 -18.31 -4.27 6.45
N MET A 90 -17.77 -4.83 7.54
CA MET A 90 -16.53 -5.61 7.51
C MET A 90 -16.69 -6.98 6.84
N LEU A 91 -17.86 -7.61 6.91
CA LEU A 91 -18.15 -8.81 6.10
C LEU A 91 -18.20 -8.48 4.60
N ALA A 92 -18.81 -7.35 4.23
CA ALA A 92 -18.92 -6.86 2.86
C ALA A 92 -17.54 -6.47 2.28
N LEU A 93 -16.75 -5.72 3.06
CA LEU A 93 -15.39 -5.31 2.72
C LEU A 93 -14.43 -6.50 2.66
N GLY A 94 -14.54 -7.43 3.61
CA GLY A 94 -13.74 -8.65 3.66
C GLY A 94 -13.94 -9.55 2.45
N GLU A 95 -15.16 -9.63 1.92
CA GLU A 95 -15.46 -10.38 0.70
C GLU A 95 -14.81 -9.73 -0.54
N MET A 96 -14.92 -8.41 -0.69
CA MET A 96 -14.26 -7.69 -1.79
C MET A 96 -12.74 -7.78 -1.69
N ALA A 97 -12.16 -7.59 -0.50
CA ALA A 97 -10.71 -7.59 -0.27
C ALA A 97 -10.07 -8.99 -0.33
N ALA A 98 -10.81 -10.05 -0.01
CA ALA A 98 -10.34 -11.41 -0.20
C ALA A 98 -10.37 -11.85 -1.69
N PHE A 99 -11.28 -11.27 -2.49
CA PHE A 99 -11.37 -11.56 -3.92
C PHE A 99 -10.43 -10.68 -4.77
N VAL A 100 -10.39 -9.36 -4.53
CA VAL A 100 -9.50 -8.41 -5.22
C VAL A 100 -8.61 -7.68 -4.20
N PRO A 101 -7.48 -8.27 -3.77
CA PRO A 101 -6.60 -7.71 -2.74
C PRO A 101 -5.73 -6.54 -3.25
N VAL A 102 -6.35 -5.39 -3.46
CA VAL A 102 -5.72 -4.19 -4.04
C VAL A 102 -5.28 -3.19 -2.96
N ALA A 103 -4.07 -2.65 -3.13
CA ALA A 103 -3.61 -1.50 -2.36
C ALA A 103 -4.46 -0.25 -2.68
N GLY A 104 -4.92 0.47 -1.64
CA GLY A 104 -5.88 1.58 -1.78
C GLY A 104 -7.28 1.29 -1.23
N SER A 105 -7.53 0.06 -0.74
CA SER A 105 -8.70 -0.26 0.09
C SER A 105 -10.06 -0.09 -0.59
N PHE A 106 -11.11 0.07 0.21
CA PHE A 106 -12.48 0.35 -0.23
C PHE A 106 -12.64 1.61 -1.09
N CYS A 107 -11.72 2.57 -0.98
CA CYS A 107 -11.66 3.74 -1.86
C CYS A 107 -11.45 3.31 -3.33
N THR A 108 -10.57 2.35 -3.57
CA THR A 108 -10.37 1.75 -4.91
C THR A 108 -11.61 0.94 -5.35
N PHE A 109 -12.26 0.20 -4.44
CA PHE A 109 -13.50 -0.54 -4.78
C PHE A 109 -14.66 0.38 -5.16
N ALA A 110 -14.78 1.56 -4.54
CA ALA A 110 -15.75 2.58 -4.93
C ALA A 110 -15.53 3.06 -6.37
N GLY A 111 -14.27 3.33 -6.77
CA GLY A 111 -13.94 3.65 -8.15
C GLY A 111 -14.20 2.49 -9.13
N ARG A 112 -13.72 1.29 -8.80
CA ARG A 112 -13.70 0.10 -9.68
C ARG A 112 -15.07 -0.55 -9.87
N PHE A 113 -15.93 -0.56 -8.85
CA PHE A 113 -17.23 -1.23 -8.89
C PHE A 113 -18.43 -0.28 -9.01
N VAL A 114 -18.25 1.02 -8.72
CA VAL A 114 -19.32 2.03 -8.79
C VAL A 114 -19.07 3.00 -9.95
N ASP A 115 -18.18 3.98 -9.77
CA ASP A 115 -17.90 5.09 -10.69
C ASP A 115 -16.62 5.82 -10.25
N ASP A 116 -15.76 6.24 -11.18
CA ASP A 116 -14.51 6.96 -10.89
C ASP A 116 -14.75 8.25 -10.05
N ALA A 117 -15.85 8.98 -10.29
CA ALA A 117 -16.23 10.15 -9.49
C ALA A 117 -16.68 9.79 -8.06
N PHE A 118 -17.22 8.58 -7.87
CA PHE A 118 -17.60 8.09 -6.55
C PHE A 118 -16.35 7.69 -5.74
N GLY A 119 -15.38 7.03 -6.40
CA GLY A 119 -14.04 6.80 -5.85
C GLY A 119 -13.33 8.10 -5.47
N PHE A 120 -13.30 9.10 -6.37
CA PHE A 120 -12.74 10.43 -6.10
C PHE A 120 -13.34 11.07 -4.84
N ALA A 121 -14.67 11.20 -4.78
CA ALA A 121 -15.36 11.85 -3.67
C ALA A 121 -15.12 11.11 -2.34
N LEU A 122 -15.21 9.76 -2.35
CA LEU A 122 -14.95 8.95 -1.16
C LEU A 122 -13.50 9.02 -0.68
N THR A 123 -12.53 9.05 -1.59
CA THR A 123 -11.10 9.05 -1.20
C THR A 123 -10.70 10.40 -0.59
N TRP A 124 -11.23 11.51 -1.11
CA TRP A 124 -11.07 12.83 -0.48
C TRP A 124 -11.80 12.94 0.86
N ASN A 125 -13.01 12.40 0.95
CA ASN A 125 -13.79 12.31 2.18
C ASN A 125 -13.01 11.58 3.29
N TYR A 126 -12.52 10.37 2.99
CA TYR A 126 -11.79 9.54 3.96
C TYR A 126 -10.35 10.03 4.22
N TRP A 127 -9.71 10.75 3.30
CA TRP A 127 -8.48 11.47 3.62
C TRP A 127 -8.70 12.61 4.62
N PHE A 128 -9.77 13.40 4.42
CA PHE A 128 -10.11 14.51 5.31
C PHE A 128 -10.50 13.99 6.70
N ASN A 129 -11.19 12.84 6.76
CA ASN A 129 -11.44 12.07 7.98
C ASN A 129 -10.15 11.88 8.80
N ASP A 130 -9.14 11.22 8.22
CA ASP A 130 -7.86 10.94 8.90
C ASP A 130 -7.15 12.23 9.36
N ALA A 131 -7.18 13.29 8.54
CA ALA A 131 -6.60 14.59 8.89
C ALA A 131 -7.31 15.25 10.10
N VAL A 132 -8.64 15.21 10.13
CA VAL A 132 -9.48 15.74 11.22
C VAL A 132 -9.40 14.85 12.46
N SER A 133 -9.35 13.54 12.29
CA SER A 133 -9.21 12.55 13.38
C SER A 133 -7.88 12.77 14.12
N THR A 134 -6.78 12.93 13.38
CA THR A 134 -5.47 13.33 13.95
C THR A 134 -5.58 14.63 14.75
N ALA A 135 -6.30 15.65 14.25
CA ALA A 135 -6.50 16.90 14.97
C ALA A 135 -7.36 16.74 16.24
N SER A 136 -8.41 15.93 16.17
CA SER A 136 -9.28 15.59 17.31
C SER A 136 -8.51 14.91 18.43
N ASP A 137 -7.68 13.92 18.10
CA ASP A 137 -6.82 13.25 19.07
C ASP A 137 -5.77 14.19 19.67
N LEU A 138 -5.19 15.11 18.89
CA LEU A 138 -4.28 16.13 19.41
C LEU A 138 -4.95 17.09 20.41
N ILE A 139 -6.24 17.41 20.24
CA ILE A 139 -7.00 18.20 21.22
C ILE A 139 -7.30 17.34 22.46
N ALA A 140 -7.61 16.05 22.31
CA ALA A 140 -7.82 15.16 23.43
C ALA A 140 -6.60 15.02 24.36
N LEU A 141 -5.37 15.20 23.84
CA LEU A 141 -4.16 15.26 24.67
C LEU A 141 -4.13 16.47 25.62
N GLN A 142 -4.82 17.56 25.29
CA GLN A 142 -4.97 18.73 26.18
C GLN A 142 -5.84 18.36 27.38
N LEU A 143 -7.04 17.86 27.08
CA LEU A 143 -8.06 17.45 28.06
C LEU A 143 -7.55 16.35 29.01
N LEU A 144 -6.64 15.49 28.54
CA LEU A 144 -5.99 14.47 29.35
C LEU A 144 -4.81 14.99 30.19
N LEU A 145 -4.15 16.08 29.78
CA LEU A 145 -3.07 16.68 30.56
C LEU A 145 -3.59 17.45 31.78
N GLU A 146 -4.71 18.15 31.62
CA GLU A 146 -5.42 18.91 32.66
C GLU A 146 -5.76 18.05 33.89
N TYR A 147 -5.96 16.73 33.71
CA TYR A 147 -6.08 15.77 34.83
C TYR A 147 -4.92 15.82 35.84
N TRP A 148 -3.70 16.15 35.40
CA TRP A 148 -2.53 16.30 36.27
C TRP A 148 -2.15 17.75 36.53
N THR A 149 -2.25 18.65 35.54
CA THR A 149 -1.89 20.06 35.72
C THR A 149 -2.41 20.99 34.63
N ASP A 150 -2.89 22.16 35.07
CA ASP A 150 -3.26 23.29 34.20
C ASP A 150 -2.09 24.28 34.00
N ASN A 151 -0.95 24.05 34.66
CA ASN A 151 0.21 24.96 34.62
C ASN A 151 0.99 24.89 33.30
N PHE A 152 0.74 23.87 32.47
CA PHE A 152 1.38 23.69 31.17
C PHE A 152 0.36 23.92 30.06
N PRO A 153 0.62 24.81 29.06
CA PRO A 153 -0.37 25.10 28.03
C PRO A 153 -0.72 23.85 27.22
N GLY A 154 -1.99 23.43 27.23
CA GLY A 154 -2.45 22.23 26.51
C GLY A 154 -2.06 22.25 25.02
N TRP A 155 -2.15 23.40 24.35
CA TRP A 155 -1.73 23.51 22.95
C TRP A 155 -0.24 23.17 22.71
N ALA A 156 0.62 23.39 23.71
CA ALA A 156 2.04 23.05 23.60
C ALA A 156 2.28 21.54 23.67
N ILE A 157 1.51 20.78 24.47
CA ILE A 157 1.68 19.32 24.54
C ILE A 157 1.24 18.67 23.23
N SER A 158 0.11 19.14 22.66
CA SER A 158 -0.37 18.72 21.35
C SER A 158 0.64 19.03 20.24
N LEU A 159 1.24 20.23 20.25
CA LEU A 159 2.23 20.61 19.23
C LEU A 159 3.50 19.73 19.30
N ILE A 160 3.99 19.44 20.51
CA ILE A 160 5.11 18.51 20.73
C ILE A 160 4.74 17.12 20.18
N PHE A 161 3.56 16.60 20.49
CA PHE A 161 3.13 15.28 19.99
C PHE A 161 2.90 15.25 18.48
N LEU A 162 2.41 16.32 17.85
CA LEU A 162 2.32 16.43 16.40
C LEU A 162 3.71 16.26 15.75
N PHE A 163 4.76 16.92 16.27
CA PHE A 163 6.12 16.74 15.77
C PHE A 163 6.66 15.32 15.99
N VAL A 164 6.36 14.68 17.13
CA VAL A 164 6.72 13.28 17.39
C VAL A 164 6.06 12.34 16.37
N VAL A 165 4.75 12.51 16.14
CA VAL A 165 3.96 11.67 15.22
C VAL A 165 4.38 11.89 13.75
N ILE A 166 4.71 13.12 13.35
CA ILE A 166 5.35 13.42 12.06
C ILE A 166 6.69 12.68 11.95
N GLY A 167 7.55 12.76 12.97
CA GLY A 167 8.86 12.09 12.98
C GLY A 167 8.74 10.57 12.79
N LEU A 168 7.86 9.93 13.55
CA LEU A 168 7.57 8.49 13.42
C LEU A 168 7.10 8.13 12.00
N ASN A 169 6.21 8.96 11.43
CA ASN A 169 5.68 8.73 10.08
C ASN A 169 6.68 9.00 8.96
N VAL A 170 7.66 9.90 9.12
CA VAL A 170 8.65 10.24 8.08
C VAL A 170 9.88 9.31 8.08
N PHE A 171 10.38 8.88 9.24
CA PHE A 171 11.70 8.27 9.34
C PHE A 171 11.76 6.73 9.25
N SER A 172 10.79 5.97 9.77
CA SER A 172 10.86 4.50 9.71
C SER A 172 9.52 3.79 9.92
N VAL A 173 9.02 3.15 8.86
CA VAL A 173 7.83 2.28 8.88
C VAL A 173 7.99 1.10 9.86
N LYS A 174 9.22 0.60 10.07
CA LYS A 174 9.48 -0.47 11.05
C LYS A 174 9.39 0.04 12.49
N ALA A 175 9.90 1.23 12.77
CA ALA A 175 9.80 1.84 14.11
C ALA A 175 8.34 2.16 14.46
N TYR A 176 7.58 2.68 13.50
CA TYR A 176 6.13 2.82 13.59
C TYR A 176 5.46 1.48 13.95
N GLY A 177 5.74 0.40 13.19
CA GLY A 177 5.08 -0.89 13.38
C GLY A 177 5.36 -1.54 14.74
N GLU A 178 6.58 -1.40 15.27
CA GLU A 178 6.94 -1.85 16.63
C GLU A 178 6.30 -0.99 17.72
N ALA A 179 6.38 0.34 17.60
CA ALA A 179 5.77 1.24 18.59
C ALA A 179 4.24 0.99 18.68
N GLU A 180 3.58 0.90 17.52
CA GLU A 180 2.14 0.65 17.44
C GLU A 180 1.77 -0.74 17.99
N TYR A 181 2.62 -1.77 17.80
CA TYR A 181 2.43 -3.09 18.40
C TYR A 181 2.35 -3.03 19.93
N TRP A 182 3.32 -2.38 20.58
CA TRP A 182 3.39 -2.30 22.04
C TRP A 182 2.30 -1.39 22.63
N LEU A 183 2.03 -0.25 22.00
CA LEU A 183 0.94 0.65 22.39
C LEU A 183 -0.42 -0.05 22.29
N SER A 184 -0.67 -0.79 21.21
CA SER A 184 -1.90 -1.56 21.02
C SER A 184 -2.05 -2.68 22.06
N LEU A 185 -0.97 -3.39 22.40
CA LEU A 185 -1.01 -4.43 23.43
C LEU A 185 -1.39 -3.85 24.80
N LEU A 186 -0.83 -2.70 25.17
CA LEU A 186 -1.17 -1.98 26.40
C LEU A 186 -2.66 -1.63 26.46
N LYS A 187 -3.26 -1.13 25.37
CA LYS A 187 -4.71 -0.84 25.29
C LYS A 187 -5.56 -2.08 25.56
N VAL A 188 -5.26 -3.18 24.88
CA VAL A 188 -6.04 -4.43 24.97
C VAL A 188 -6.01 -5.00 26.40
N VAL A 189 -4.81 -5.10 26.99
CA VAL A 189 -4.63 -5.55 28.38
C VAL A 189 -5.39 -4.63 29.35
N THR A 190 -5.31 -3.31 29.15
CA THR A 190 -5.97 -2.34 30.03
C THR A 190 -7.49 -2.43 29.97
N ILE A 191 -8.09 -2.68 28.80
CA ILE A 191 -9.55 -2.87 28.71
C ILE A 191 -9.99 -4.18 29.39
N VAL A 192 -9.21 -5.25 29.28
CA VAL A 192 -9.50 -6.51 30.01
C VAL A 192 -9.44 -6.29 31.53
N ILE A 193 -8.43 -5.56 32.01
CA ILE A 193 -8.30 -5.18 33.44
C ILE A 193 -9.47 -4.27 33.86
N PHE A 194 -9.84 -3.27 33.04
CA PHE A 194 -10.98 -2.39 33.28
C PHE A 194 -12.29 -3.17 33.45
N ILE A 195 -12.55 -4.17 32.60
CA ILE A 195 -13.76 -4.99 32.69
C ILE A 195 -13.77 -5.77 34.00
N ILE A 196 -12.66 -6.43 34.37
CA ILE A 196 -12.56 -7.21 35.62
C ILE A 196 -12.74 -6.30 36.84
N ILE A 197 -12.06 -5.15 36.88
CA ILE A 197 -12.16 -4.18 37.97
C ILE A 197 -13.55 -3.56 38.02
N GLY A 198 -14.16 -3.22 36.89
CA GLY A 198 -15.50 -2.65 36.84
C GLY A 198 -16.60 -3.62 37.28
N VAL A 199 -16.42 -4.93 37.06
CA VAL A 199 -17.29 -5.96 37.69
C VAL A 199 -17.08 -5.98 39.20
N ALA A 200 -15.83 -6.00 39.68
CA ALA A 200 -15.53 -6.00 41.11
C ALA A 200 -16.09 -4.75 41.83
N VAL A 201 -15.88 -3.56 41.26
CA VAL A 201 -16.43 -2.27 41.70
C VAL A 201 -17.95 -2.32 41.76
N ASN A 202 -18.63 -2.85 40.73
CA ASN A 202 -20.09 -2.97 40.73
C ASN A 202 -20.60 -3.90 41.84
N CYS A 203 -19.88 -4.99 42.08
CA CYS A 203 -20.15 -6.01 43.10
C CYS A 203 -19.83 -5.58 44.55
N GLY A 204 -19.32 -4.37 44.79
CA GLY A 204 -19.00 -3.87 46.13
C GLY A 204 -17.50 -3.77 46.47
N GLY A 205 -16.61 -4.05 45.51
CA GLY A 205 -15.17 -3.79 45.59
C GLY A 205 -14.78 -2.31 45.43
N ASN A 206 -15.72 -1.39 45.67
CA ASN A 206 -15.48 0.06 45.70
C ASN A 206 -15.18 0.55 47.14
N THR A 207 -14.66 1.77 47.25
CA THR A 207 -14.36 2.45 48.54
C THR A 207 -15.53 2.51 49.52
N ASN A 208 -16.76 2.57 49.02
CA ASN A 208 -17.96 2.64 49.85
C ASN A 208 -18.45 1.26 50.33
N HIS A 209 -17.82 0.18 49.85
CA HIS A 209 -18.21 -1.22 50.08
C HIS A 209 -19.68 -1.51 49.77
N GLN A 210 -20.24 -0.81 48.77
CA GLN A 210 -21.66 -0.89 48.41
C GLN A 210 -21.88 -1.59 47.07
N TYR A 211 -22.84 -2.50 47.01
CA TYR A 211 -23.31 -3.03 45.73
C TYR A 211 -23.97 -1.92 44.91
N ILE A 212 -23.39 -1.60 43.74
CA ILE A 212 -23.95 -0.61 42.81
C ILE A 212 -25.06 -1.26 41.98
N GLY A 213 -24.81 -2.48 41.48
CA GLY A 213 -25.73 -3.19 40.61
C GLY A 213 -26.17 -2.34 39.42
N GLY A 214 -27.49 -2.31 39.17
CA GLY A 214 -28.11 -1.47 38.15
C GLY A 214 -28.46 -0.05 38.60
N LYS A 215 -28.08 0.43 39.80
CA LYS A 215 -28.56 1.70 40.38
C LYS A 215 -28.45 2.89 39.41
N ASN A 216 -27.32 3.02 38.71
CA ASN A 216 -27.05 4.12 37.79
C ASN A 216 -27.95 4.14 36.53
N TRP A 217 -28.73 3.08 36.28
CA TRP A 217 -29.71 3.00 35.19
C TRP A 217 -31.10 3.54 35.58
N TYR A 218 -31.32 3.87 36.86
CA TYR A 218 -32.63 4.30 37.39
C TYR A 218 -32.57 5.65 38.14
N ILE A 219 -31.48 6.41 38.00
CA ILE A 219 -31.31 7.73 38.61
C ILE A 219 -31.77 8.84 37.66
N GLY A 220 -32.55 9.82 38.15
CA GLY A 220 -32.96 10.98 37.35
C GLY A 220 -33.62 10.60 36.02
N ASP A 221 -33.08 11.11 34.92
CA ASP A 221 -33.57 10.85 33.55
C ASP A 221 -33.01 9.53 32.93
N ALA A 222 -32.20 8.78 33.68
CA ALA A 222 -31.76 7.46 33.26
C ALA A 222 -32.96 6.48 33.16
N PRO A 223 -32.96 5.55 32.19
CA PRO A 223 -31.80 5.17 31.37
C PRO A 223 -31.70 5.87 29.99
N PHE A 224 -32.63 6.77 29.65
CA PHE A 224 -32.73 7.47 28.36
C PHE A 224 -32.70 9.01 28.55
N VAL A 225 -31.54 9.52 28.94
CA VAL A 225 -31.30 10.96 29.13
C VAL A 225 -31.47 11.69 27.80
N GLY A 226 -32.06 12.88 27.81
CA GLY A 226 -32.33 13.66 26.59
C GLY A 226 -33.37 13.03 25.64
N GLY A 227 -34.02 11.92 26.03
CA GLY A 227 -35.04 11.23 25.24
C GLY A 227 -34.53 10.83 23.85
N ILE A 228 -35.36 11.04 22.81
CA ILE A 228 -34.99 10.73 21.41
C ILE A 228 -33.81 11.58 20.94
N GLY A 229 -33.68 12.84 21.39
CA GLY A 229 -32.56 13.71 21.01
C GLY A 229 -31.23 13.21 21.56
N GLY A 230 -31.19 12.85 22.85
CA GLY A 230 -30.03 12.22 23.49
C GLY A 230 -29.67 10.87 22.88
N PHE A 231 -30.68 10.03 22.62
CA PHE A 231 -30.50 8.76 21.90
C PHE A 231 -29.87 8.94 20.51
N ALA A 232 -30.36 9.92 19.75
CA ALA A 232 -29.86 10.25 18.42
C ALA A 232 -28.41 10.77 18.46
N SER A 233 -28.08 11.67 19.39
CA SER A 233 -26.73 12.27 19.49
C SER A 233 -25.63 11.29 19.88
N VAL A 234 -25.97 10.10 20.40
CA VAL A 234 -24.99 9.05 20.66
C VAL A 234 -24.49 8.39 19.37
N PHE A 235 -25.32 8.26 18.33
CA PHE A 235 -24.94 7.52 17.11
C PHE A 235 -23.67 8.04 16.46
N VAL A 236 -23.53 9.36 16.34
CA VAL A 236 -22.34 10.00 15.77
C VAL A 236 -21.08 9.73 16.61
N THR A 237 -21.22 9.65 17.93
CA THR A 237 -20.12 9.38 18.86
C THR A 237 -19.71 7.91 18.80
N ALA A 238 -20.68 7.00 18.70
CA ALA A 238 -20.41 5.58 18.42
C ALA A 238 -19.76 5.40 17.04
N SER A 239 -20.21 6.11 16.01
CA SER A 239 -19.63 6.03 14.66
C SER A 239 -18.23 6.63 14.55
N PHE A 240 -17.92 7.67 15.33
CA PHE A 240 -16.55 8.11 15.55
C PHE A 240 -15.72 7.02 16.24
N ALA A 241 -16.24 6.45 17.33
CA ALA A 241 -15.52 5.46 18.13
C ALA A 241 -15.14 4.21 17.34
N TYR A 242 -16.06 3.66 16.54
CA TYR A 242 -15.82 2.49 15.68
C TYR A 242 -14.98 2.81 14.42
N GLY A 243 -14.58 4.05 14.18
CA GLY A 243 -13.78 4.44 13.01
C GLY A 243 -12.46 3.66 12.89
N GLY A 244 -12.00 3.48 11.66
CA GLY A 244 -10.73 2.81 11.37
C GLY A 244 -10.80 1.27 11.41
N THR A 245 -11.97 0.66 11.62
CA THR A 245 -12.13 -0.80 11.44
C THR A 245 -11.79 -1.26 10.02
N GLU A 246 -11.92 -0.35 9.05
CA GLU A 246 -11.72 -0.53 7.62
C GLU A 246 -10.22 -0.50 7.24
N SER A 247 -9.36 0.04 8.10
CA SER A 247 -7.91 0.14 7.85
C SER A 247 -7.25 -1.23 7.63
N ILE A 248 -7.89 -2.29 8.12
CA ILE A 248 -7.55 -3.70 7.84
C ILE A 248 -7.51 -3.98 6.33
N ALA A 249 -8.46 -3.43 5.57
CA ALA A 249 -8.51 -3.57 4.13
C ALA A 249 -7.49 -2.68 3.40
N VAL A 250 -7.05 -1.57 4.01
CA VAL A 250 -5.93 -0.76 3.48
C VAL A 250 -4.66 -1.59 3.46
N THR A 251 -4.42 -2.37 4.52
CA THR A 251 -3.28 -3.30 4.63
C THR A 251 -3.47 -4.64 3.90
N ALA A 252 -4.59 -4.86 3.20
CA ALA A 252 -4.85 -6.13 2.50
C ALA A 252 -3.85 -6.39 1.37
N GLY A 253 -3.49 -5.35 0.60
CA GLY A 253 -2.47 -5.43 -0.46
C GLY A 253 -1.05 -5.69 0.05
N GLU A 254 -0.78 -5.47 1.35
CA GLU A 254 0.52 -5.77 1.99
C GLU A 254 0.53 -7.16 2.68
N THR A 255 -0.58 -7.92 2.62
CA THR A 255 -0.75 -9.19 3.33
C THR A 255 -0.27 -10.39 2.48
N LYS A 256 0.52 -11.31 3.06
CA LYS A 256 1.15 -12.45 2.35
C LYS A 256 0.16 -13.41 1.67
N ASP A 257 -0.97 -13.69 2.30
CA ASP A 257 -2.06 -14.50 1.76
C ASP A 257 -3.38 -13.81 2.13
N PRO A 258 -3.86 -12.85 1.33
CA PRO A 258 -5.03 -12.06 1.68
C PRO A 258 -6.30 -12.91 1.63
N ALA A 259 -6.42 -13.83 0.68
CA ALA A 259 -7.56 -14.72 0.50
C ALA A 259 -7.84 -15.58 1.74
N LYS A 260 -6.81 -16.07 2.45
CA LYS A 260 -6.96 -16.81 3.73
C LYS A 260 -6.92 -15.92 4.96
N THR A 261 -6.20 -14.79 4.93
CA THR A 261 -5.99 -13.95 6.12
C THR A 261 -7.15 -13.01 6.40
N LEU A 262 -7.66 -12.27 5.39
CA LEU A 262 -8.74 -11.30 5.60
C LEU A 262 -10.00 -11.96 6.21
N PRO A 263 -10.46 -13.14 5.76
CA PRO A 263 -11.64 -13.78 6.35
C PRO A 263 -11.47 -14.17 7.82
N ARG A 264 -10.25 -14.47 8.27
CA ARG A 264 -9.94 -14.73 9.69
C ARG A 264 -9.98 -13.44 10.50
N VAL A 265 -9.36 -12.38 10.00
CA VAL A 265 -9.33 -11.07 10.67
C VAL A 265 -10.73 -10.46 10.77
N VAL A 266 -11.53 -10.56 9.71
CA VAL A 266 -12.94 -10.10 9.67
C VAL A 266 -13.81 -10.84 10.68
N LYS A 267 -13.67 -12.16 10.83
CA LYS A 267 -14.37 -12.92 11.88
C LYS A 267 -14.00 -12.44 13.29
N ASN A 268 -12.75 -12.05 13.51
CA ASN A 268 -12.29 -11.52 14.80
C ASN A 268 -12.83 -10.10 15.10
N VAL A 269 -13.34 -9.35 14.12
CA VAL A 269 -14.00 -8.04 14.36
C VAL A 269 -15.18 -8.18 15.33
N PHE A 270 -15.95 -9.28 15.25
CA PHE A 270 -17.07 -9.54 16.17
C PHE A 270 -16.64 -9.50 17.65
N TRP A 271 -15.58 -10.23 17.99
CA TRP A 271 -15.05 -10.27 19.35
C TRP A 271 -14.49 -8.93 19.82
N ARG A 272 -13.90 -8.15 18.90
CA ARG A 272 -13.39 -6.80 19.18
C ARG A 272 -14.54 -5.82 19.49
N ILE A 273 -15.62 -5.87 18.72
CA ILE A 273 -16.84 -5.08 18.98
C ILE A 273 -17.43 -5.46 20.34
N LEU A 274 -17.61 -6.76 20.60
CA LEU A 274 -18.21 -7.24 21.84
C LEU A 274 -17.38 -6.86 23.08
N LEU A 275 -16.07 -7.11 23.06
CA LEU A 275 -15.19 -6.92 24.22
C LEU A 275 -14.82 -5.45 24.43
N PHE A 276 -14.31 -4.76 23.41
CA PHE A 276 -13.79 -3.40 23.60
C PHE A 276 -14.90 -2.36 23.73
N TYR A 277 -16.04 -2.57 23.11
CA TYR A 277 -17.12 -1.58 23.08
C TYR A 277 -18.30 -2.02 23.94
N ILE A 278 -19.02 -3.07 23.56
CA ILE A 278 -20.30 -3.43 24.22
C ILE A 278 -20.10 -3.69 25.71
N LEU A 279 -19.10 -4.50 26.06
CA LEU A 279 -18.82 -4.84 27.45
C LEU A 279 -18.23 -3.64 28.22
N SER A 280 -17.31 -2.87 27.64
CA SER A 280 -16.79 -1.64 28.28
C SER A 280 -17.89 -0.61 28.54
N VAL A 281 -18.75 -0.35 27.55
CA VAL A 281 -19.89 0.58 27.62
C VAL A 281 -20.90 0.14 28.68
N LEU A 282 -21.19 -1.15 28.75
CA LEU A 282 -22.03 -1.72 29.82
C LEU A 282 -21.41 -1.48 31.20
N ILE A 283 -20.11 -1.76 31.37
CA ILE A 283 -19.40 -1.57 32.65
C ILE A 283 -19.31 -0.08 33.04
N VAL A 284 -19.13 0.83 32.07
CA VAL A 284 -19.22 2.28 32.27
C VAL A 284 -20.63 2.65 32.77
N GLY A 285 -21.68 2.29 32.03
CA GLY A 285 -23.06 2.66 32.37
C GLY A 285 -23.58 2.04 33.67
N LEU A 286 -23.03 0.89 34.10
CA LEU A 286 -23.32 0.29 35.41
C LEU A 286 -22.65 1.05 36.57
N ASN A 287 -21.41 1.52 36.41
CA ASN A 287 -20.61 2.05 37.53
C ASN A 287 -20.52 3.58 37.60
N VAL A 288 -20.72 4.28 36.49
CA VAL A 288 -20.65 5.74 36.42
C VAL A 288 -22.07 6.30 36.26
N PRO A 289 -22.52 7.24 37.12
CA PRO A 289 -23.81 7.90 36.94
C PRO A 289 -23.74 8.92 35.79
N TYR A 290 -24.83 9.10 35.05
CA TYR A 290 -24.85 10.00 33.88
C TYR A 290 -24.63 11.49 34.24
N ASN A 291 -24.96 11.85 35.47
CA ASN A 291 -24.82 13.19 36.04
C ASN A 291 -23.56 13.30 36.92
N TYR A 292 -22.54 12.46 36.69
CA TYR A 292 -21.23 12.64 37.32
C TYR A 292 -20.64 14.01 36.91
N PRO A 293 -20.06 14.79 37.85
CA PRO A 293 -19.40 16.05 37.52
C PRO A 293 -18.34 15.87 36.43
N ASP A 294 -18.25 16.83 35.53
CA ASP A 294 -17.19 16.91 34.51
C ASP A 294 -17.08 15.71 33.54
N LEU A 295 -18.17 14.95 33.41
CA LEU A 295 -18.34 13.88 32.43
C LEU A 295 -18.48 14.42 30.98
N SER A 296 -18.91 15.67 30.84
CA SER A 296 -19.02 16.38 29.55
C SER A 296 -18.93 17.91 29.65
N SER A 297 -18.34 18.47 30.72
CA SER A 297 -18.01 19.90 30.80
C SER A 297 -17.04 20.29 29.69
N GLY A 298 -17.20 21.48 29.12
CA GLY A 298 -16.33 21.98 28.05
C GLY A 298 -14.90 22.29 28.48
N ASP A 299 -14.66 22.40 29.79
CA ASP A 299 -13.41 22.87 30.38
C ASP A 299 -12.43 21.75 30.76
N THR A 300 -12.93 20.55 31.07
CA THR A 300 -12.17 19.30 31.28
C THR A 300 -13.08 18.12 31.01
N SER A 301 -12.58 17.04 30.39
CA SER A 301 -13.37 15.81 30.16
C SER A 301 -12.74 14.62 30.88
N THR A 302 -13.30 14.26 32.04
CA THR A 302 -12.82 13.08 32.77
C THR A 302 -13.33 11.80 32.11
N SER A 303 -12.42 10.94 31.67
CA SER A 303 -12.78 9.64 31.10
C SER A 303 -13.57 8.78 32.10
N PRO A 304 -14.70 8.16 31.70
CA PRO A 304 -15.42 7.20 32.55
C PRO A 304 -14.57 6.02 33.00
N PHE A 305 -13.55 5.66 32.22
CA PHE A 305 -12.61 4.59 32.57
C PHE A 305 -11.77 5.01 33.79
N THR A 306 -11.26 6.24 33.80
CA THR A 306 -10.54 6.82 34.95
C THR A 306 -11.41 6.83 36.21
N ILE A 307 -12.69 7.21 36.08
CA ILE A 307 -13.65 7.26 37.21
C ILE A 307 -13.81 5.88 37.86
N VAL A 308 -14.05 4.81 37.08
CA VAL A 308 -14.23 3.45 37.63
C VAL A 308 -12.98 2.96 38.37
N PHE A 309 -11.78 3.29 37.88
CA PHE A 309 -10.53 2.94 38.59
C PHE A 309 -10.33 3.76 39.86
N GLN A 310 -10.74 5.03 39.90
CA GLN A 310 -10.74 5.83 41.13
C GLN A 310 -11.69 5.27 42.19
N GLN A 311 -12.83 4.67 41.80
CA GLN A 311 -13.78 4.03 42.73
C GLN A 311 -13.18 2.84 43.50
N VAL A 312 -12.07 2.26 43.04
CA VAL A 312 -11.29 1.22 43.78
C VAL A 312 -10.57 1.80 45.01
N GLY A 313 -10.38 3.12 45.07
CA GLY A 313 -9.78 3.81 46.22
C GLY A 313 -8.27 4.03 46.16
N SER A 314 -7.63 3.69 45.05
CA SER A 314 -6.21 3.99 44.83
C SER A 314 -6.05 5.29 44.04
N ALA A 315 -5.44 6.30 44.67
CA ALA A 315 -5.06 7.55 43.99
C ALA A 315 -4.12 7.32 42.79
N VAL A 316 -3.33 6.24 42.84
CA VAL A 316 -2.43 5.84 41.74
C VAL A 316 -3.22 5.27 40.55
N ALA A 317 -4.35 4.60 40.79
CA ALA A 317 -5.12 3.93 39.73
C ALA A 317 -5.70 4.89 38.69
N GLY A 318 -6.26 6.03 39.14
CA GLY A 318 -6.74 7.07 38.21
C GLY A 318 -5.61 7.65 37.35
N SER A 319 -4.47 8.00 37.97
CA SER A 319 -3.30 8.53 37.27
C SER A 319 -2.70 7.52 36.27
N PHE A 320 -2.59 6.25 36.65
CA PHE A 320 -2.12 5.18 35.76
C PHE A 320 -3.02 5.02 34.53
N ILE A 321 -4.35 5.02 34.72
CA ILE A 321 -5.28 4.86 33.61
C ILE A 321 -5.35 6.10 32.72
N ASN A 322 -5.28 7.30 33.29
CA ASN A 322 -5.17 8.51 32.49
C ASN A 322 -3.90 8.50 31.62
N ALA A 323 -2.77 8.01 32.14
CA ALA A 323 -1.54 7.80 31.37
C ALA A 323 -1.73 6.77 30.24
N VAL A 324 -2.37 5.63 30.50
CA VAL A 324 -2.67 4.66 29.44
C VAL A 324 -3.59 5.25 28.37
N ILE A 325 -4.64 5.99 28.76
CA ILE A 325 -5.53 6.66 27.81
C ILE A 325 -4.73 7.65 26.96
N MET A 326 -3.84 8.45 27.55
CA MET A 326 -2.96 9.35 26.80
C MET A 326 -2.07 8.61 25.80
N THR A 327 -1.46 7.47 26.17
CA THR A 327 -0.74 6.61 25.20
C THR A 327 -1.64 6.07 24.09
N SER A 328 -2.92 5.84 24.39
CA SER A 328 -3.91 5.39 23.42
C SER A 328 -4.28 6.46 22.40
N VAL A 329 -4.41 7.72 22.85
CA VAL A 329 -4.63 8.89 21.99
C VAL A 329 -3.43 9.15 21.07
N ILE A 330 -2.20 8.99 21.58
CA ILE A 330 -0.98 9.12 20.78
C ILE A 330 -0.94 8.07 19.66
N SER A 331 -1.26 6.81 19.96
CA SER A 331 -1.28 5.75 18.93
C SER A 331 -2.45 5.92 17.94
N ALA A 332 -3.61 6.40 18.38
CA ALA A 332 -4.72 6.75 17.47
C ALA A 332 -4.35 7.90 16.51
N SER A 333 -3.75 8.98 17.02
CA SER A 333 -3.20 10.09 16.21
C SER A 333 -2.18 9.59 15.18
N ASN A 334 -1.30 8.68 15.62
CA ASN A 334 -0.24 8.09 14.82
C ASN A 334 -0.79 7.21 13.68
N HIS A 335 -1.80 6.40 13.97
CA HIS A 335 -2.52 5.59 12.98
C HIS A 335 -3.30 6.47 11.98
N ALA A 336 -4.00 7.50 12.44
CA ALA A 336 -4.76 8.41 11.57
C ALA A 336 -3.82 9.16 10.59
N LEU A 337 -2.70 9.72 11.07
CA LEU A 337 -1.73 10.37 10.17
C LEU A 337 -1.08 9.36 9.19
N PHE A 338 -0.83 8.13 9.65
CA PHE A 338 -0.28 7.05 8.83
C PHE A 338 -1.25 6.62 7.71
N ALA A 339 -2.54 6.51 8.02
CA ALA A 339 -3.58 6.19 7.04
C ALA A 339 -3.82 7.37 6.07
N GLY A 340 -4.01 8.58 6.59
CA GLY A 340 -4.29 9.77 5.80
C GLY A 340 -3.16 10.12 4.83
N SER A 341 -1.90 10.02 5.26
CA SER A 341 -0.75 10.22 4.36
C SER A 341 -0.68 9.20 3.21
N ARG A 342 -1.20 7.97 3.41
CA ARG A 342 -1.33 6.97 2.34
C ARG A 342 -2.50 7.26 1.42
N LEU A 343 -3.64 7.71 1.95
CA LEU A 343 -4.77 8.14 1.13
C LEU A 343 -4.41 9.34 0.24
N LEU A 344 -3.69 10.34 0.76
CA LEU A 344 -3.23 11.49 -0.02
C LEU A 344 -2.16 11.11 -1.06
N TYR A 345 -1.30 10.13 -0.75
CA TYR A 345 -0.42 9.51 -1.74
C TYR A 345 -1.22 8.80 -2.85
N THR A 346 -2.24 8.00 -2.50
CA THR A 346 -3.13 7.33 -3.46
C THR A 346 -3.89 8.34 -4.31
N LEU A 347 -4.44 9.41 -3.71
CA LEU A 347 -5.06 10.52 -4.45
C LEU A 347 -4.09 11.09 -5.51
N ALA A 348 -2.81 11.24 -5.18
CA ALA A 348 -1.80 11.76 -6.10
C ALA A 348 -1.43 10.79 -7.22
N VAL A 349 -1.28 9.50 -6.91
CA VAL A 349 -0.98 8.44 -7.88
C VAL A 349 -2.15 8.19 -8.83
N GLU A 350 -3.38 8.28 -8.33
CA GLU A 350 -4.63 8.20 -9.11
C GLU A 350 -4.95 9.50 -9.87
N GLY A 351 -4.10 10.54 -9.79
CA GLY A 351 -4.32 11.83 -10.46
C GLY A 351 -5.49 12.66 -9.88
N TYR A 352 -6.05 12.27 -8.74
CA TYR A 352 -7.08 13.01 -8.01
C TYR A 352 -6.51 14.20 -7.21
N ALA A 353 -5.21 14.20 -6.91
CA ALA A 353 -4.46 15.27 -6.26
C ALA A 353 -3.14 15.59 -7.01
N PRO A 354 -2.48 16.72 -6.72
CA PRO A 354 -1.20 17.08 -7.35
C PRO A 354 -0.12 16.01 -7.14
N SER A 355 0.64 15.71 -8.22
CA SER A 355 1.71 14.70 -8.23
C SER A 355 2.82 14.93 -7.18
N VAL A 356 2.93 16.15 -6.66
CA VAL A 356 3.84 16.54 -5.56
C VAL A 356 3.56 15.74 -4.27
N PHE A 357 2.35 15.26 -4.03
CA PHE A 357 2.04 14.37 -2.90
C PHE A 357 2.44 12.90 -3.14
N GLY A 358 2.73 12.53 -4.40
CA GLY A 358 3.24 11.20 -4.78
C GLY A 358 4.73 10.98 -4.48
N LYS A 359 5.43 11.94 -3.88
CA LYS A 359 6.89 11.88 -3.66
C LYS A 359 7.27 11.00 -2.46
N LEU A 360 8.01 9.94 -2.74
CA LEU A 360 8.59 9.05 -1.72
C LEU A 360 9.99 9.52 -1.27
N ASN A 361 10.35 9.26 -0.02
CA ASN A 361 11.72 9.45 0.50
C ASN A 361 12.56 8.15 0.38
N ARG A 362 13.83 8.19 0.83
CA ARG A 362 14.75 7.03 0.83
C ARG A 362 14.25 5.79 1.58
N PHE A 363 13.26 5.94 2.46
CA PHE A 363 12.64 4.86 3.22
C PHE A 363 11.35 4.33 2.57
N GLN A 364 10.99 4.83 1.38
CA GLN A 364 9.74 4.55 0.65
C GLN A 364 8.48 5.08 1.37
N VAL A 365 8.62 6.19 2.10
CA VAL A 365 7.52 6.88 2.79
C VAL A 365 7.08 8.11 1.98
N PRO A 366 5.77 8.38 1.81
CA PRO A 366 5.26 9.56 1.10
C PRO A 366 5.34 10.82 1.97
N TRP A 367 6.56 11.30 2.22
CA TRP A 367 6.85 12.37 3.19
C TRP A 367 6.10 13.67 2.90
N VAL A 368 5.85 14.02 1.63
CA VAL A 368 5.08 15.22 1.26
C VAL A 368 3.60 15.05 1.61
N ALA A 369 3.04 13.85 1.45
CA ALA A 369 1.68 13.55 1.88
C ALA A 369 1.58 13.55 3.43
N VAL A 370 2.60 13.05 4.14
CA VAL A 370 2.67 13.18 5.61
C VAL A 370 2.61 14.65 6.03
N LEU A 371 3.45 15.52 5.45
CA LEU A 371 3.43 16.95 5.77
C LEU A 371 2.11 17.63 5.35
N GLY A 372 1.57 17.29 4.18
CA GLY A 372 0.29 17.81 3.70
C GLY A 372 -0.87 17.52 4.65
N THR A 373 -1.05 16.25 5.03
CA THR A 373 -2.04 15.85 6.04
C THR A 373 -1.77 16.53 7.38
N SER A 374 -0.50 16.58 7.82
CA SER A 374 -0.12 17.21 9.10
C SER A 374 -0.41 18.71 9.17
N VAL A 375 -0.27 19.44 8.07
CA VAL A 375 -0.62 20.88 8.01
C VAL A 375 -2.13 21.05 8.17
N ILE A 376 -2.95 20.23 7.53
CA ILE A 376 -4.41 20.26 7.69
C ILE A 376 -4.79 19.89 9.13
N SER A 377 -4.21 18.83 9.69
CA SER A 377 -4.39 18.46 11.10
C SER A 377 -3.99 19.59 12.04
N GLY A 378 -2.85 20.24 11.79
CA GLY A 378 -2.36 21.38 12.56
C GLY A 378 -3.23 22.64 12.48
N LEU A 379 -3.87 22.89 11.33
CA LEU A 379 -4.83 23.99 11.14
C LEU A 379 -6.16 23.69 11.86
N CYS A 380 -6.71 22.49 11.70
CA CYS A 380 -7.90 22.04 12.45
C CYS A 380 -7.64 22.08 13.96
N PHE A 381 -6.49 21.60 14.40
CA PHE A 381 -6.02 21.70 15.78
C PHE A 381 -5.88 23.16 16.24
N GLY A 382 -5.31 24.05 15.42
CA GLY A 382 -5.07 25.45 15.77
C GLY A 382 -6.34 26.25 16.09
N ALA A 383 -7.49 25.82 15.58
CA ALA A 383 -8.78 26.40 15.94
C ALA A 383 -9.18 26.12 17.41
N SER A 384 -8.51 25.19 18.12
CA SER A 384 -8.81 24.85 19.53
C SER A 384 -8.60 26.01 20.50
N TYR A 385 -7.87 27.04 20.09
CA TYR A 385 -7.73 28.29 20.85
C TYR A 385 -9.07 29.00 21.12
N ILE A 386 -10.12 28.68 20.37
CA ILE A 386 -11.48 29.20 20.55
C ILE A 386 -12.27 28.40 21.61
N GLY A 387 -11.83 27.18 21.95
CA GLY A 387 -12.45 26.30 22.96
C GLY A 387 -12.19 24.82 22.65
N ALA A 388 -11.31 24.18 23.44
CA ALA A 388 -10.85 22.81 23.19
C ALA A 388 -11.97 21.76 23.18
N GLY A 389 -12.77 21.67 24.25
CA GLY A 389 -13.83 20.67 24.38
C GLY A 389 -14.96 20.82 23.33
N GLN A 390 -15.31 22.07 22.98
CA GLN A 390 -16.33 22.34 21.96
C GLN A 390 -15.83 21.97 20.56
N LEU A 391 -14.62 22.40 20.19
CA LEU A 391 -14.04 22.03 18.90
C LEU A 391 -13.82 20.52 18.79
N TRP A 392 -13.32 19.87 19.84
CA TRP A 392 -13.19 18.41 19.88
C TRP A 392 -14.50 17.72 19.53
N THR A 393 -15.61 18.19 20.12
CA THR A 393 -16.96 17.72 19.78
C THR A 393 -17.31 17.92 18.30
N TRP A 394 -16.96 19.06 17.69
CA TRP A 394 -17.25 19.29 16.27
C TRP A 394 -16.41 18.43 15.33
N LEU A 395 -15.11 18.29 15.59
CA LEU A 395 -14.22 17.42 14.80
C LEU A 395 -14.65 15.94 14.93
N GLN A 396 -15.05 15.52 16.12
CA GLN A 396 -15.62 14.20 16.40
C GLN A 396 -16.88 13.95 15.57
N ASN A 397 -17.81 14.92 15.53
CA ASN A 397 -19.05 14.82 14.77
C ASN A 397 -18.78 14.64 13.26
N ILE A 398 -17.86 15.44 12.71
CA ILE A 398 -17.43 15.36 11.30
C ILE A 398 -16.87 13.97 10.99
N VAL A 399 -15.90 13.47 11.76
CA VAL A 399 -15.31 12.14 11.55
C VAL A 399 -16.36 11.03 11.70
N GLY A 400 -17.33 11.17 12.62
CA GLY A 400 -18.43 10.23 12.78
C GLY A 400 -19.35 10.13 11.55
N VAL A 401 -19.72 11.26 10.95
CA VAL A 401 -20.50 11.33 9.68
C VAL A 401 -19.70 10.72 8.53
N SER A 402 -18.43 11.08 8.43
CA SER A 402 -17.48 10.63 7.42
C SER A 402 -17.32 9.11 7.38
N ASN A 403 -17.21 8.48 8.56
CA ASN A 403 -17.21 7.03 8.71
C ASN A 403 -18.50 6.40 8.17
N GLN A 404 -19.67 6.97 8.49
CA GLN A 404 -20.97 6.49 8.01
C GLN A 404 -21.11 6.62 6.48
N LEU A 405 -20.65 7.73 5.89
CA LEU A 405 -20.60 7.92 4.43
C LEU A 405 -19.68 6.88 3.75
N SER A 406 -18.57 6.53 4.40
CA SER A 406 -17.67 5.47 3.94
C SER A 406 -18.31 4.08 4.05
N TRP A 407 -19.05 3.79 5.12
CA TRP A 407 -19.79 2.54 5.29
C TRP A 407 -20.95 2.38 4.29
N ILE A 408 -21.68 3.46 3.99
CA ILE A 408 -22.66 3.51 2.88
C ILE A 408 -21.97 3.14 1.56
N SER A 409 -20.80 3.72 1.31
CA SER A 409 -20.05 3.52 0.07
C SER A 409 -19.53 2.08 -0.07
N ILE A 410 -19.03 1.47 1.02
CA ILE A 410 -18.63 0.05 1.09
C ILE A 410 -19.83 -0.87 0.82
N GLY A 411 -20.97 -0.63 1.49
CA GLY A 411 -22.18 -1.43 1.30
C GLY A 411 -22.70 -1.37 -0.15
N PHE A 412 -22.71 -0.17 -0.75
CA PHE A 412 -23.12 0.01 -2.15
C PHE A 412 -22.13 -0.63 -3.14
N ALA A 413 -20.82 -0.51 -2.92
CA ALA A 413 -19.81 -1.18 -3.72
C ALA A 413 -19.94 -2.71 -3.65
N SER A 414 -20.16 -3.28 -2.46
CA SER A 414 -20.37 -4.72 -2.25
C SER A 414 -21.61 -5.26 -2.99
N LEU A 415 -22.72 -4.52 -2.97
CA LEU A 415 -23.92 -4.87 -3.73
C LEU A 415 -23.67 -4.94 -5.24
N ARG A 416 -22.93 -3.97 -5.79
CA ARG A 416 -22.57 -3.95 -7.22
C ARG A 416 -21.56 -5.04 -7.57
N PHE A 417 -20.53 -5.21 -6.75
CA PHE A 417 -19.51 -6.26 -6.87
C PHE A 417 -20.16 -7.64 -6.98
N ARG A 418 -21.03 -8.01 -6.03
CA ARG A 418 -21.63 -9.34 -6.03
C ARG A 418 -22.69 -9.52 -7.12
N ALA A 419 -23.39 -8.46 -7.52
CA ALA A 419 -24.24 -8.49 -8.71
C ALA A 419 -23.43 -8.74 -10.00
N ALA A 420 -22.23 -8.17 -10.12
CA ALA A 420 -21.31 -8.42 -11.24
C ALA A 420 -20.73 -9.85 -11.21
N ILE A 421 -20.23 -10.31 -10.06
CA ILE A 421 -19.75 -11.70 -9.86
C ILE A 421 -20.81 -12.72 -10.32
N LYS A 422 -22.08 -12.52 -9.93
CA LYS A 422 -23.19 -13.37 -10.35
C LYS A 422 -23.45 -13.29 -11.86
N LYS A 423 -23.43 -12.09 -12.43
CA LYS A 423 -23.65 -11.87 -13.87
C LYS A 423 -22.55 -12.47 -14.74
N GLN A 424 -21.31 -12.48 -14.25
CA GLN A 424 -20.12 -13.03 -14.93
C GLN A 424 -19.85 -14.52 -14.59
N GLY A 425 -20.69 -15.18 -13.77
CA GLY A 425 -20.54 -16.61 -13.44
C GLY A 425 -19.44 -16.96 -12.42
N LEU A 426 -18.82 -15.96 -11.78
CA LEU A 426 -17.60 -16.12 -10.97
C LEU A 426 -17.87 -16.49 -9.50
N GLU A 427 -19.11 -16.83 -9.11
CA GLU A 427 -19.49 -17.14 -7.72
C GLU A 427 -18.75 -18.35 -7.10
N HIS A 428 -18.17 -19.21 -7.93
CA HIS A 428 -17.39 -20.36 -7.49
C HIS A 428 -15.96 -20.00 -7.07
N LEU A 429 -15.44 -18.85 -7.51
CA LEU A 429 -14.06 -18.38 -7.26
C LEU A 429 -13.93 -17.49 -6.01
N LEU A 430 -15.02 -17.27 -5.27
CA LEU A 430 -15.02 -16.43 -4.06
C LEU A 430 -14.33 -17.15 -2.87
N PRO A 431 -13.16 -16.69 -2.38
CA PRO A 431 -12.47 -17.32 -1.25
C PRO A 431 -13.23 -17.16 0.08
N PHE A 432 -14.05 -16.11 0.16
CA PHE A 432 -14.90 -15.81 1.30
C PHE A 432 -16.25 -15.35 0.80
N LYS A 433 -17.31 -15.85 1.43
CA LYS A 433 -18.70 -15.52 1.12
C LYS A 433 -19.34 -14.83 2.33
N ASN A 434 -19.75 -13.57 2.14
CA ASN A 434 -20.53 -12.80 3.08
C ASN A 434 -21.93 -13.44 3.22
N TRP A 435 -22.11 -14.19 4.32
CA TRP A 435 -23.34 -14.89 4.66
C TRP A 435 -24.55 -13.97 4.89
N THR A 436 -24.35 -12.66 5.02
CA THR A 436 -25.44 -11.67 5.14
C THR A 436 -25.92 -11.13 3.78
N TYR A 437 -25.22 -11.41 2.68
CA TYR A 437 -25.59 -10.90 1.36
C TYR A 437 -26.94 -11.50 0.87
N PRO A 438 -27.85 -10.71 0.26
CA PRO A 438 -27.76 -9.28 -0.03
C PRO A 438 -28.28 -8.37 1.10
N TYR A 439 -29.04 -8.92 2.06
CA TYR A 439 -29.80 -8.14 3.03
C TYR A 439 -28.94 -7.33 4.00
N GLY A 440 -27.79 -7.86 4.40
CA GLY A 440 -26.82 -7.18 5.25
C GLY A 440 -26.33 -5.86 4.63
N PRO A 441 -25.64 -5.88 3.48
CA PRO A 441 -25.21 -4.65 2.80
C PRO A 441 -26.35 -3.64 2.52
N ILE A 442 -27.56 -4.12 2.18
CA ILE A 442 -28.76 -3.25 2.05
C ILE A 442 -29.09 -2.59 3.38
N LEU A 443 -29.16 -3.35 4.47
CA LEU A 443 -29.46 -2.85 5.81
C LEU A 443 -28.40 -1.86 6.29
N ALA A 444 -27.11 -2.15 6.07
CA ALA A 444 -26.02 -1.24 6.42
C ALA A 444 -26.09 0.09 5.66
N VAL A 445 -26.43 0.09 4.38
CA VAL A 445 -26.66 1.33 3.61
C VAL A 445 -27.86 2.10 4.15
N ILE A 446 -29.01 1.45 4.32
CA ILE A 446 -30.25 2.11 4.78
C ILE A 446 -30.08 2.67 6.20
N LEU A 447 -29.53 1.87 7.13
CA LEU A 447 -29.34 2.31 8.51
C LEU A 447 -28.37 3.48 8.60
N ASN A 448 -27.23 3.45 7.91
CA ASN A 448 -26.31 4.60 7.93
C ASN A 448 -26.95 5.87 7.35
N ILE A 449 -27.74 5.78 6.27
CA ILE A 449 -28.48 6.94 5.74
C ILE A 449 -29.45 7.49 6.81
N VAL A 450 -30.16 6.62 7.53
CA VAL A 450 -31.05 7.04 8.63
C VAL A 450 -30.25 7.64 9.80
N LEU A 451 -29.13 7.04 10.20
CA LEU A 451 -28.30 7.55 11.31
C LEU A 451 -27.71 8.93 10.99
N VAL A 452 -27.13 9.10 9.79
CA VAL A 452 -26.63 10.39 9.29
C VAL A 452 -27.70 11.48 9.39
N LEU A 453 -28.95 11.17 9.01
CA LEU A 453 -30.07 12.13 9.04
C LEU A 453 -30.65 12.37 10.42
N VAL A 454 -30.62 11.38 11.33
CA VAL A 454 -31.26 11.46 12.66
C VAL A 454 -30.32 12.00 13.72
N GLN A 455 -29.01 11.72 13.65
CA GLN A 455 -28.07 12.02 14.74
C GLN A 455 -27.89 13.51 15.05
N GLY A 456 -28.12 14.39 14.08
CA GLY A 456 -28.14 15.84 14.29
C GLY A 456 -29.50 16.39 14.75
N TRP A 457 -30.36 15.57 15.37
CA TRP A 457 -31.67 16.01 15.91
C TRP A 457 -31.56 17.22 16.85
N SER A 458 -30.53 17.24 17.69
CA SER A 458 -30.23 18.35 18.62
C SER A 458 -29.99 19.69 17.91
N ALA A 459 -29.58 19.68 16.64
CA ALA A 459 -29.41 20.89 15.86
C ALA A 459 -30.74 21.53 15.41
N PHE A 460 -31.86 20.80 15.50
CA PHE A 460 -33.19 21.28 15.11
C PHE A 460 -34.12 21.53 16.31
N SER A 461 -33.93 20.82 17.42
CA SER A 461 -34.87 20.80 18.55
C SER A 461 -34.11 20.82 19.88
N PRO A 462 -34.50 21.68 20.86
CA PRO A 462 -35.72 22.50 20.88
C PRO A 462 -35.66 23.79 20.05
N SER A 463 -34.46 24.22 19.63
CA SER A 463 -34.24 25.39 18.80
C SER A 463 -33.15 25.10 17.75
N PHE A 464 -33.14 25.85 16.65
CA PHE A 464 -32.17 25.62 15.58
C PHE A 464 -30.76 26.10 15.98
N ALA A 465 -29.85 25.15 16.23
CA ALA A 465 -28.45 25.41 16.53
C ALA A 465 -27.61 25.33 15.25
N ALA A 466 -27.40 26.48 14.60
CA ALA A 466 -26.74 26.56 13.30
C ALA A 466 -25.33 25.93 13.27
N VAL A 467 -24.57 26.04 14.36
CA VAL A 467 -23.20 25.49 14.44
C VAL A 467 -23.22 23.96 14.52
N ASP A 468 -24.13 23.39 15.31
CA ASP A 468 -24.31 21.94 15.39
C ASP A 468 -24.88 21.38 14.08
N PHE A 469 -25.78 22.11 13.42
CA PHE A 469 -26.27 21.75 12.08
C PHE A 469 -25.11 21.66 11.07
N VAL A 470 -24.22 22.65 11.04
CA VAL A 470 -23.01 22.58 10.20
C VAL A 470 -22.14 21.40 10.64
N SER A 471 -21.89 21.22 11.93
CA SER A 471 -21.06 20.13 12.47
C SER A 471 -21.57 18.73 12.10
N TYR A 472 -22.89 18.51 12.05
CA TYR A 472 -23.49 17.21 11.70
C TYR A 472 -23.72 16.98 10.20
N TYR A 473 -23.88 18.04 9.39
CA TYR A 473 -24.38 17.89 8.02
C TYR A 473 -23.47 18.47 6.93
N ILE A 474 -22.41 19.24 7.24
CA ILE A 474 -21.58 19.92 6.22
C ILE A 474 -20.91 18.97 5.22
N GLU A 475 -20.62 17.74 5.63
CA GLU A 475 -19.87 16.78 4.82
C GLU A 475 -20.72 16.17 3.69
N ILE A 476 -22.03 16.07 3.88
CA ILE A 476 -22.98 15.55 2.88
C ILE A 476 -22.98 16.40 1.59
N PRO A 477 -23.22 17.73 1.62
CA PRO A 477 -23.14 18.55 0.42
C PRO A 477 -21.71 18.63 -0.13
N ILE A 478 -20.67 18.57 0.69
CA ILE A 478 -19.27 18.51 0.20
C ILE A 478 -19.06 17.25 -0.66
N MET A 479 -19.41 16.06 -0.15
CA MET A 479 -19.25 14.80 -0.90
C MET A 479 -20.09 14.80 -2.19
N ILE A 480 -21.33 15.32 -2.14
CA ILE A 480 -22.20 15.46 -3.31
C ILE A 480 -21.59 16.42 -4.34
N VAL A 481 -21.08 17.57 -3.92
CA VAL A 481 -20.43 18.55 -4.81
C VAL A 481 -19.17 17.96 -5.44
N MET A 482 -18.31 17.29 -4.66
CA MET A 482 -17.11 16.63 -5.17
C MET A 482 -17.45 15.56 -6.22
N PHE A 483 -18.47 14.73 -5.96
CA PHE A 483 -18.97 13.75 -6.92
C PHE A 483 -19.51 14.41 -8.20
N ILE A 484 -20.37 15.41 -8.08
CA ILE A 484 -20.98 16.09 -9.24
C ILE A 484 -19.92 16.83 -10.06
N VAL A 485 -19.03 17.60 -9.43
CA VAL A 485 -17.97 18.35 -10.12
C VAL A 485 -17.05 17.40 -10.88
N TRP A 486 -16.55 16.33 -10.25
CA TRP A 486 -15.69 15.37 -10.95
C TRP A 486 -16.43 14.66 -12.09
N LYS A 487 -17.69 14.25 -11.86
CA LYS A 487 -18.55 13.62 -12.87
C LYS A 487 -18.79 14.52 -14.08
N LEU A 488 -19.00 15.82 -13.89
CA LEU A 488 -19.20 16.78 -14.98
C LEU A 488 -17.89 17.10 -15.72
N VAL A 489 -16.80 17.32 -14.99
CA VAL A 489 -15.48 17.68 -15.56
C VAL A 489 -14.86 16.49 -16.32
N LYS A 490 -14.89 15.28 -15.74
CA LYS A 490 -14.29 14.08 -16.32
C LYS A 490 -15.27 13.24 -17.15
N ARG A 491 -16.58 13.55 -17.11
CA ARG A 491 -17.65 12.83 -17.83
C ARG A 491 -17.68 11.33 -17.52
N THR A 492 -17.46 10.98 -16.24
CA THR A 492 -17.40 9.60 -15.75
C THR A 492 -18.76 8.90 -15.91
N ARG A 493 -18.73 7.57 -15.96
CA ARG A 493 -19.93 6.72 -16.09
C ARG A 493 -19.87 5.57 -15.08
N PHE A 494 -21.04 5.17 -14.60
CA PHE A 494 -21.17 4.00 -13.73
C PHE A 494 -20.66 2.74 -14.46
N VAL A 495 -19.88 1.93 -13.75
CA VAL A 495 -19.28 0.70 -14.29
C VAL A 495 -20.38 -0.34 -14.53
N ARG A 496 -20.50 -0.83 -15.77
CA ARG A 496 -21.49 -1.87 -16.13
C ARG A 496 -21.12 -3.20 -15.48
N LEU A 497 -22.12 -3.94 -14.98
CA LEU A 497 -21.90 -5.22 -14.28
C LEU A 497 -21.22 -6.30 -15.16
N ASP A 498 -21.46 -6.24 -16.47
CA ASP A 498 -20.89 -7.10 -17.53
C ASP A 498 -19.49 -6.68 -17.99
N GLU A 499 -19.08 -5.44 -17.71
CA GLU A 499 -17.76 -4.90 -18.07
C GLU A 499 -16.91 -4.61 -16.82
N MET A 500 -17.37 -5.03 -15.64
CA MET A 500 -16.73 -4.76 -14.36
C MET A 500 -15.45 -5.59 -14.23
N ASP A 501 -14.33 -4.92 -13.98
CA ASP A 501 -13.04 -5.59 -13.77
C ASP A 501 -13.05 -6.38 -12.45
N LEU A 502 -13.12 -7.70 -12.59
CA LEU A 502 -13.05 -8.70 -11.52
C LEU A 502 -11.82 -9.61 -11.65
N VAL A 503 -10.83 -9.26 -12.49
CA VAL A 503 -9.71 -10.15 -12.87
C VAL A 503 -8.32 -9.53 -12.67
N SER A 504 -8.16 -8.22 -12.81
CA SER A 504 -6.89 -7.54 -12.47
C SER A 504 -6.61 -7.65 -10.96
N ASP A 505 -5.34 -7.73 -10.56
CA ASP A 505 -4.91 -7.83 -9.15
C ASP A 505 -5.44 -9.06 -8.36
N ARG A 506 -6.02 -10.05 -9.05
CA ARG A 506 -6.54 -11.29 -8.46
C ARG A 506 -5.42 -12.34 -8.30
N TYR A 507 -5.33 -12.95 -7.13
CA TYR A 507 -4.21 -13.84 -6.75
C TYR A 507 -4.41 -15.33 -7.05
N ASP A 508 -5.63 -15.79 -7.36
CA ASP A 508 -5.94 -17.20 -7.59
C ASP A 508 -5.96 -17.58 -9.09
N GLY A 509 -5.28 -18.67 -9.43
CA GLY A 509 -5.20 -19.27 -10.77
C GLY A 509 -6.47 -19.98 -11.25
N GLY A 510 -7.65 -19.55 -10.82
CA GLY A 510 -8.94 -20.11 -11.20
C GLY A 510 -9.41 -19.77 -12.63
N PHE A 511 -8.49 -19.39 -13.51
CA PHE A 511 -8.70 -19.14 -14.94
C PHE A 511 -7.51 -19.73 -15.71
N THR A 512 -7.76 -20.34 -16.86
CA THR A 512 -6.69 -20.63 -17.82
C THR A 512 -6.05 -19.31 -18.32
N PRO A 513 -4.79 -19.33 -18.81
CA PRO A 513 -4.14 -18.14 -19.34
C PRO A 513 -4.95 -17.42 -20.42
N ASP A 514 -5.62 -18.17 -21.30
CA ASP A 514 -6.45 -17.64 -22.38
C ASP A 514 -7.75 -17.00 -21.87
N GLU A 515 -8.47 -17.63 -20.93
CA GLU A 515 -9.64 -17.04 -20.27
C GLU A 515 -9.25 -15.76 -19.53
N ARG A 516 -8.12 -15.77 -18.83
CA ARG A 516 -7.58 -14.59 -18.13
C ARG A 516 -7.28 -13.46 -19.11
N ALA A 517 -6.62 -13.75 -20.24
CA ALA A 517 -6.30 -12.76 -21.26
C ALA A 517 -7.57 -12.13 -21.89
N GLN A 518 -8.58 -12.96 -22.21
CA GLN A 518 -9.86 -12.49 -22.76
C GLN A 518 -10.62 -11.60 -21.77
N LEU A 519 -10.71 -12.01 -20.49
CA LEU A 519 -11.36 -11.22 -19.45
C LEU A 519 -10.61 -9.91 -19.15
N LEU A 520 -9.27 -9.92 -19.22
CA LEU A 520 -8.46 -8.71 -19.09
C LEU A 520 -8.65 -7.72 -20.24
N ASP A 521 -8.80 -8.17 -21.49
CA ASP A 521 -9.14 -7.28 -22.62
C ASP A 521 -10.54 -6.65 -22.46
N VAL A 522 -11.51 -7.39 -21.93
CA VAL A 522 -12.82 -6.83 -21.56
C VAL A 522 -12.69 -5.81 -20.41
N ALA A 523 -11.94 -6.13 -19.36
CA ALA A 523 -11.68 -5.23 -18.23
C ALA A 523 -10.96 -3.93 -18.63
N ARG A 524 -9.98 -4.01 -19.55
CA ARG A 524 -9.29 -2.85 -20.17
C ARG A 524 -10.22 -1.92 -20.96
N ARG A 525 -11.40 -2.39 -21.34
CA ARG A 525 -12.43 -1.57 -22.03
C ARG A 525 -13.42 -0.89 -21.08
N SER A 526 -13.39 -1.22 -19.79
CA SER A 526 -14.31 -0.67 -18.78
C SER A 526 -14.17 0.86 -18.61
N PRO A 527 -15.20 1.56 -18.09
CA PRO A 527 -15.09 3.00 -17.82
C PRO A 527 -13.98 3.38 -16.83
N PHE A 528 -13.63 2.47 -15.90
CA PHE A 528 -12.60 2.66 -14.89
C PHE A 528 -11.19 2.70 -15.51
N SER A 529 -10.86 1.73 -16.37
CA SER A 529 -9.60 1.70 -17.12
C SER A 529 -9.51 2.80 -18.17
N ARG A 530 -10.61 3.20 -18.83
CA ARG A 530 -10.60 4.40 -19.70
C ARG A 530 -10.27 5.69 -18.94
N GLY A 531 -10.64 5.77 -17.66
CA GLY A 531 -10.25 6.86 -16.76
C GLY A 531 -8.72 6.96 -16.56
N GLN A 532 -8.00 5.84 -16.67
CA GLN A 532 -6.55 5.81 -16.57
C GLN A 532 -5.84 6.55 -17.71
N SER A 533 -6.45 6.70 -18.90
CA SER A 533 -5.83 7.44 -20.02
C SER A 533 -5.52 8.92 -19.74
N TRP A 534 -6.21 9.55 -18.78
CA TRP A 534 -5.83 10.86 -18.27
C TRP A 534 -4.88 10.78 -17.08
N LYS A 535 -4.97 9.74 -16.25
CA LYS A 535 -4.00 9.47 -15.17
C LYS A 535 -2.60 9.28 -15.78
N GLU A 536 -2.45 8.43 -16.79
CA GLU A 536 -1.25 8.26 -17.61
C GLU A 536 -0.69 9.59 -18.14
N ARG A 537 -1.54 10.49 -18.66
CA ARG A 537 -1.13 11.82 -19.13
C ARG A 537 -0.67 12.77 -18.02
N ALA A 538 -1.26 12.70 -16.83
CA ALA A 538 -0.85 13.49 -15.67
C ALA A 538 0.42 12.93 -15.03
N THR A 539 0.53 11.61 -14.94
CA THR A 539 1.69 10.88 -14.44
C THR A 539 2.90 11.07 -15.37
N ALA A 540 2.73 11.07 -16.69
CA ALA A 540 3.80 11.36 -17.66
C ALA A 540 4.43 12.75 -17.48
N VAL A 541 3.68 13.74 -16.96
CA VAL A 541 4.22 15.07 -16.60
C VAL A 541 4.95 15.05 -15.25
N GLY A 542 4.58 14.16 -14.33
CA GLY A 542 5.26 13.96 -13.05
C GLY A 542 6.50 13.05 -13.11
N GLU A 543 6.51 12.06 -14.00
CA GLU A 543 7.59 11.08 -14.15
C GLU A 543 8.86 11.69 -14.76
N MET A 544 8.74 12.81 -15.49
CA MET A 544 9.86 13.70 -15.85
C MET A 544 10.71 14.17 -14.66
N CYS A 545 10.23 14.04 -13.42
CA CYS A 545 10.93 14.47 -12.21
C CYS A 545 11.31 13.34 -11.24
N HIS A 546 11.05 12.06 -11.55
CA HIS A 546 11.12 11.00 -10.51
C HIS A 546 11.84 9.68 -10.85
N GLN A 547 12.35 9.50 -12.07
CA GLN A 547 13.19 8.33 -12.39
C GLN A 547 14.60 8.48 -11.78
N GLY A 548 14.75 8.04 -10.53
CA GLY A 548 16.00 8.19 -9.79
C GLY A 548 16.05 7.49 -8.43
N ILE A 549 15.43 6.31 -8.27
CA ILE A 549 15.65 5.34 -7.16
C ILE A 549 15.23 3.94 -7.65
N ALA A 550 16.09 2.94 -7.44
CA ALA A 550 15.96 1.60 -8.01
C ALA A 550 14.96 0.66 -7.28
N ARG A 551 14.44 -0.34 -8.00
CA ARG A 551 13.83 -1.56 -7.45
C ARG A 551 14.74 -2.76 -7.67
N LYS A 552 14.69 -3.73 -6.75
CA LYS A 552 15.29 -5.06 -6.88
C LYS A 552 14.38 -5.93 -7.75
N GLY A 553 14.95 -6.68 -8.68
CA GLY A 553 14.35 -7.92 -9.20
C GLY A 553 14.78 -9.11 -8.33
N ASP A 554 13.96 -10.15 -8.32
CA ASP A 554 14.24 -11.42 -7.65
C ASP A 554 15.02 -12.38 -8.59
N GLU A 555 15.69 -13.35 -7.96
CA GLU A 555 16.34 -14.53 -8.56
C GLU A 555 17.50 -14.29 -9.56
N GLY A 556 18.61 -15.01 -9.36
CA GLY A 556 19.92 -14.54 -9.80
C GLY A 556 20.63 -15.41 -10.84
N LEU A 557 20.85 -14.83 -12.02
CA LEU A 557 22.11 -14.89 -12.82
C LEU A 557 22.25 -13.58 -13.65
N ILE A 558 23.36 -13.35 -14.37
CA ILE A 558 23.97 -12.00 -14.54
C ILE A 558 24.27 -11.61 -16.02
N ALA A 559 23.92 -10.40 -16.49
CA ALA A 559 24.42 -9.87 -17.79
C ALA A 559 25.84 -9.32 -17.71
N ILE A 560 26.42 -9.20 -18.90
CA ILE A 560 27.39 -8.17 -19.20
C ILE A 560 26.72 -7.05 -20.02
N ASN A 561 26.41 -5.94 -19.35
CA ASN A 561 26.08 -4.64 -19.96
C ASN A 561 27.19 -3.68 -19.53
N THR A 562 27.90 -3.22 -20.54
CA THR A 562 28.60 -1.94 -20.52
C THR A 562 28.38 -1.28 -21.87
N SER A 563 27.63 -0.18 -21.88
CA SER A 563 27.48 0.63 -23.10
C SER A 563 28.85 0.98 -23.68
N LEU A 564 29.07 0.75 -24.98
CA LEU A 564 30.17 1.38 -25.74
C LEU A 564 30.18 2.90 -25.51
N GLY A 565 28.97 3.46 -25.33
CA GLY A 565 28.71 4.81 -24.87
C GLY A 565 29.42 5.23 -23.57
N ARG A 566 29.86 4.37 -22.64
CA ARG A 566 30.70 4.78 -21.48
C ARG A 566 32.18 4.89 -21.86
N VAL A 567 32.66 3.91 -22.63
CA VAL A 567 34.02 3.87 -23.17
C VAL A 567 34.26 5.07 -24.09
N PHE A 568 33.22 5.58 -24.77
CA PHE A 568 33.27 6.82 -25.53
C PHE A 568 32.83 8.05 -24.71
N SER A 569 31.59 8.19 -24.21
CA SER A 569 31.06 9.43 -23.56
C SER A 569 31.67 9.88 -22.23
N LYS A 570 32.48 9.07 -21.52
CA LYS A 570 33.37 9.63 -20.48
C LYS A 570 34.39 10.63 -21.06
N GLY A 571 34.51 10.71 -22.40
CA GLY A 571 35.00 11.88 -23.10
C GLY A 571 33.82 12.78 -23.49
N PHE A 572 33.53 13.78 -22.67
CA PHE A 572 33.02 15.03 -23.23
C PHE A 572 34.08 15.51 -24.25
N VAL A 573 33.65 15.95 -25.45
CA VAL A 573 34.45 16.58 -26.54
C VAL A 573 34.90 15.70 -27.74
N ALA A 574 34.59 14.39 -27.84
CA ALA A 574 34.93 13.62 -29.06
C ALA A 574 33.80 13.54 -30.11
N ASP A 575 34.05 13.98 -31.35
CA ASP A 575 33.07 14.04 -32.45
C ASP A 575 33.12 12.80 -33.39
N SER A 576 34.10 11.90 -33.23
CA SER A 576 34.25 10.68 -34.04
C SER A 576 34.79 9.46 -33.27
N SER A 577 34.55 8.26 -33.78
CA SER A 577 35.03 7.00 -33.18
C SER A 577 36.55 6.94 -33.14
N SER A 578 37.22 7.41 -34.21
CA SER A 578 38.68 7.58 -34.27
C SER A 578 39.22 8.48 -33.16
N GLU A 579 38.57 9.62 -32.90
CA GLU A 579 38.98 10.52 -31.83
C GLU A 579 38.82 9.90 -30.44
N ALA A 580 37.73 9.14 -30.23
CA ALA A 580 37.48 8.48 -28.96
C ALA A 580 38.35 7.22 -28.73
N VAL A 581 38.76 6.52 -29.80
CA VAL A 581 39.82 5.49 -29.77
C VAL A 581 41.14 6.11 -29.32
N LYS A 582 41.58 7.17 -30.02
CA LYS A 582 42.87 7.83 -29.82
C LYS A 582 43.01 8.46 -28.43
N ASN A 583 42.00 9.21 -27.99
CA ASN A 583 42.11 10.05 -26.79
C ASN A 583 41.81 9.29 -25.49
N LYS A 584 41.36 8.03 -25.55
CA LYS A 584 40.81 7.35 -24.36
C LYS A 584 40.92 5.83 -24.33
N ILE A 585 40.58 5.12 -25.41
CA ILE A 585 40.71 3.66 -25.44
C ILE A 585 42.18 3.25 -25.41
N ARG A 586 43.01 3.84 -26.29
CA ARG A 586 44.44 3.55 -26.35
C ARG A 586 45.16 3.86 -25.02
N PRO A 587 45.01 5.07 -24.40
CA PRO A 587 45.56 5.35 -23.07
C PRO A 587 45.13 4.38 -21.94
N HIS A 588 43.89 3.90 -21.91
CA HIS A 588 43.44 2.94 -20.90
C HIS A 588 44.05 1.54 -21.13
N LEU A 589 44.19 1.10 -22.38
CA LEU A 589 44.88 -0.14 -22.70
C LEU A 589 46.37 -0.06 -22.37
N ASP A 590 47.04 1.04 -22.72
CA ASP A 590 48.44 1.28 -22.39
C ASP A 590 48.67 1.25 -20.86
N ALA A 591 47.76 1.84 -20.08
CA ALA A 591 47.78 1.78 -18.62
C ALA A 591 47.55 0.34 -18.08
N ILE A 592 46.64 -0.43 -18.68
CA ILE A 592 46.43 -1.86 -18.33
C ILE A 592 47.69 -2.68 -18.63
N PHE A 593 48.36 -2.46 -19.76
CA PHE A 593 49.59 -3.17 -20.12
C PHE A 593 50.80 -2.80 -19.24
N ALA A 594 50.81 -1.59 -18.67
CA ALA A 594 51.84 -1.12 -17.75
C ALA A 594 51.61 -1.57 -16.29
N ALA A 595 50.40 -2.00 -15.93
CA ALA A 595 50.07 -2.41 -14.56
C ALA A 595 50.59 -3.83 -14.23
N PRO A 596 51.20 -4.04 -13.04
CA PRO A 596 51.73 -5.35 -12.64
C PRO A 596 50.63 -6.26 -12.06
N LEU A 597 49.62 -6.57 -12.87
CA LEU A 597 48.46 -7.38 -12.49
C LEU A 597 48.58 -8.79 -13.09
N GLU A 598 48.97 -9.78 -12.28
CA GLU A 598 49.16 -11.17 -12.73
C GLU A 598 47.86 -11.79 -13.27
N GLU A 599 46.71 -11.36 -12.77
CA GLU A 599 45.37 -11.80 -13.15
C GLU A 599 44.98 -11.40 -14.59
N ILE A 600 45.67 -10.43 -15.19
CA ILE A 600 45.49 -10.01 -16.59
C ILE A 600 46.28 -10.88 -17.56
N ALA A 601 47.29 -11.62 -17.09
CA ALA A 601 48.16 -12.44 -17.94
C ALA A 601 47.43 -13.34 -18.96
N PRO A 602 46.29 -14.00 -18.63
CA PRO A 602 45.56 -14.82 -19.60
C PRO A 602 44.86 -14.01 -20.70
N TYR A 603 44.46 -12.77 -20.39
CA TYR A 603 43.74 -11.87 -21.31
C TYR A 603 44.67 -11.02 -22.19
N LYS A 604 45.97 -10.96 -21.86
CA LYS A 604 46.95 -10.08 -22.50
C LYS A 604 47.03 -10.26 -24.03
N GLY A 605 46.92 -11.49 -24.53
CA GLY A 605 46.95 -11.77 -25.98
C GLY A 605 45.70 -11.28 -26.73
N ILE A 606 44.56 -11.20 -26.07
CA ILE A 606 43.31 -10.67 -26.66
C ILE A 606 43.30 -9.15 -26.56
N LEU A 607 43.71 -8.58 -25.42
CA LEU A 607 43.92 -7.14 -25.29
C LEU A 607 44.91 -6.62 -26.33
N GLN A 608 45.99 -7.35 -26.62
CA GLN A 608 46.95 -6.98 -27.67
C GLN A 608 46.29 -6.98 -29.06
N ARG A 609 45.60 -8.07 -29.43
CA ARG A 609 44.88 -8.15 -30.71
C ARG A 609 43.87 -7.01 -30.89
N LEU A 610 43.14 -6.65 -29.84
CA LEU A 610 42.19 -5.55 -29.84
C LEU A 610 42.91 -4.19 -29.94
N ALA A 611 44.06 -4.03 -29.28
CA ALA A 611 44.91 -2.84 -29.37
C ALA A 611 45.54 -2.65 -30.77
N ASP A 612 45.83 -3.75 -31.45
CA ASP A 612 46.35 -3.78 -32.82
C ASP A 612 45.25 -3.43 -33.85
N ASN A 613 43.99 -3.80 -33.58
CA ASN A 613 42.83 -3.51 -34.46
C ASN A 613 42.10 -2.18 -34.14
N LEU A 614 42.68 -1.33 -33.28
CA LEU A 614 42.07 -0.05 -32.87
C LEU A 614 41.91 0.94 -34.03
N ASP A 615 42.97 1.16 -34.79
CA ASP A 615 43.07 2.29 -35.71
C ASP A 615 42.55 1.95 -37.13
N ASP A 616 42.71 0.70 -37.58
CA ASP A 616 42.28 0.25 -38.91
C ASP A 616 40.89 -0.46 -38.91
N GLY A 617 40.30 -0.69 -37.72
CA GLY A 617 39.02 -1.38 -37.57
C GLY A 617 38.02 -0.61 -36.69
N LEU A 618 38.36 -0.39 -35.43
CA LEU A 618 37.45 0.21 -34.45
C LEU A 618 37.23 1.71 -34.65
N ALA A 619 38.27 2.43 -35.11
CA ALA A 619 38.21 3.86 -35.41
C ALA A 619 37.34 4.20 -36.63
N GLU A 620 37.14 3.26 -37.57
CA GLU A 620 36.33 3.45 -38.78
C GLU A 620 34.82 3.21 -38.57
N LEU A 621 34.42 2.68 -37.40
CA LEU A 621 33.01 2.42 -37.09
C LEU A 621 32.22 3.75 -37.02
N PRO A 622 31.01 3.84 -37.62
CA PRO A 622 30.22 5.07 -37.61
C PRO A 622 29.74 5.39 -36.19
N LEU A 623 29.74 6.67 -35.82
CA LEU A 623 29.21 7.10 -34.53
C LEU A 623 27.67 7.01 -34.56
N TRP A 624 27.09 6.21 -33.68
CA TRP A 624 25.67 5.89 -33.72
C TRP A 624 24.80 7.04 -33.20
N HIS A 625 23.66 7.28 -33.87
CA HIS A 625 22.61 8.24 -33.45
C HIS A 625 21.29 7.56 -33.06
N TYR A 626 21.26 6.22 -33.05
CA TYR A 626 20.16 5.43 -32.50
C TYR A 626 20.47 5.02 -31.07
N ASP A 627 19.47 5.12 -30.20
CA ASP A 627 19.59 4.89 -28.77
C ASP A 627 19.64 3.37 -28.46
N LEU A 628 20.85 2.80 -28.52
CA LEU A 628 21.12 1.39 -28.26
C LEU A 628 21.32 1.07 -26.76
N ASN A 629 20.90 1.95 -25.84
CA ASN A 629 21.12 1.76 -24.39
C ASN A 629 20.30 0.61 -23.76
N TYR A 630 19.49 -0.10 -24.54
CA TYR A 630 18.62 -1.20 -24.10
C TYR A 630 18.94 -2.58 -24.73
N MET A 631 19.94 -2.65 -25.62
CA MET A 631 20.29 -3.90 -26.31
C MET A 631 21.27 -4.78 -25.52
N ASN A 632 20.85 -6.00 -25.17
CA ASN A 632 21.70 -7.07 -24.66
C ASN A 632 22.33 -7.84 -25.82
N VAL A 633 23.58 -8.30 -25.66
CA VAL A 633 24.28 -9.15 -26.65
C VAL A 633 24.35 -10.57 -26.09
N LEU A 634 23.86 -11.56 -26.86
CA LEU A 634 24.19 -12.96 -26.62
C LEU A 634 25.43 -13.36 -27.41
N VAL A 635 26.31 -14.04 -26.69
CA VAL A 635 27.58 -14.54 -27.17
C VAL A 635 27.56 -16.04 -26.93
N ASP A 636 27.78 -16.83 -27.98
CA ASP A 636 27.84 -18.29 -27.87
C ASP A 636 29.11 -18.74 -27.12
N GLU A 637 29.18 -20.03 -26.79
CA GLU A 637 30.34 -20.62 -26.09
C GLU A 637 31.68 -20.42 -26.84
N LYS A 638 31.63 -20.10 -28.14
CA LYS A 638 32.78 -19.89 -29.04
C LYS A 638 33.08 -18.40 -29.27
N CYS A 639 32.49 -17.51 -28.48
CA CYS A 639 32.63 -16.06 -28.56
C CYS A 639 32.03 -15.40 -29.81
N HIS A 640 31.17 -16.07 -30.59
CA HIS A 640 30.41 -15.43 -31.67
C HIS A 640 29.17 -14.74 -31.13
N VAL A 641 28.82 -13.57 -31.67
CA VAL A 641 27.54 -12.91 -31.37
C VAL A 641 26.41 -13.70 -32.03
N SER A 642 25.57 -14.39 -31.25
CA SER A 642 24.42 -15.15 -31.74
C SER A 642 23.16 -14.29 -31.81
N ALA A 643 22.97 -13.38 -30.85
CA ALA A 643 21.83 -12.47 -30.83
C ALA A 643 22.10 -11.07 -30.25
N LEU A 644 21.22 -10.15 -30.62
CA LEU A 644 20.96 -8.90 -29.92
C LEU A 644 19.50 -8.94 -29.45
N ILE A 645 19.19 -8.40 -28.26
CA ILE A 645 17.83 -8.36 -27.70
C ILE A 645 17.54 -6.98 -27.10
N ASP A 646 16.43 -6.36 -27.50
CA ASP A 646 15.90 -5.13 -26.89
C ASP A 646 14.72 -5.41 -25.93
N TRP A 647 14.40 -4.49 -25.03
CA TRP A 647 13.22 -4.54 -24.16
C TRP A 647 12.23 -3.43 -24.51
N GLU A 648 10.93 -3.76 -24.54
CA GLU A 648 9.87 -3.07 -25.30
C GLU A 648 9.79 -1.52 -25.20
N LEU A 649 9.41 -0.92 -26.35
CA LEU A 649 8.84 0.43 -26.53
C LEU A 649 9.78 1.66 -26.40
N SER A 650 10.61 1.90 -27.42
CA SER A 650 11.25 3.21 -27.65
C SER A 650 10.68 3.95 -28.87
N HIS A 651 10.17 5.18 -28.66
CA HIS A 651 9.87 6.15 -29.73
C HIS A 651 11.03 7.15 -29.82
N PRO A 652 11.43 7.60 -31.02
CA PRO A 652 12.58 8.51 -31.18
C PRO A 652 12.28 9.90 -30.59
N ARG A 653 13.18 10.42 -29.75
CA ARG A 653 13.21 11.82 -29.29
C ARG A 653 14.65 12.36 -29.22
N PRO A 654 14.85 13.69 -29.28
CA PRO A 654 16.18 14.27 -29.44
C PRO A 654 16.98 14.39 -28.14
N PHE A 655 18.28 14.14 -28.25
CA PHE A 655 19.43 14.61 -27.47
C PHE A 655 19.19 15.30 -26.11
N GLY A 656 19.72 14.72 -25.02
CA GLY A 656 19.92 15.47 -23.77
C GLY A 656 20.04 14.70 -22.45
N VAL A 657 21.20 14.05 -22.22
CA VAL A 657 21.78 13.74 -20.88
C VAL A 657 20.98 12.83 -19.91
N GLY A 658 21.52 11.63 -19.59
CA GLY A 658 21.16 10.95 -18.32
C GLY A 658 21.25 9.43 -18.18
N PHE A 659 22.26 8.72 -18.72
CA PHE A 659 22.32 7.25 -18.61
C PHE A 659 23.13 6.70 -17.43
N GLY A 660 22.56 5.72 -16.71
CA GLY A 660 23.27 4.95 -15.68
C GLY A 660 22.67 3.56 -15.35
N ARG A 661 23.49 2.51 -15.51
CA ARG A 661 23.51 1.16 -14.86
C ARG A 661 22.49 0.04 -15.29
N ILE A 662 22.97 -1.02 -16.00
CA ILE A 662 23.29 -2.43 -15.52
C ILE A 662 22.15 -3.35 -14.96
N ARG A 663 21.97 -4.70 -15.19
CA ARG A 663 22.54 -5.82 -16.02
C ARG A 663 21.71 -7.17 -15.85
N THR A 664 21.17 -7.88 -16.88
CA THR A 664 20.81 -9.36 -16.80
C THR A 664 20.85 -10.22 -18.11
N LEU A 665 21.54 -11.40 -18.12
CA LEU A 665 21.62 -12.45 -19.18
C LEU A 665 20.95 -13.74 -18.66
N ALA A 666 20.57 -14.68 -19.53
CA ALA A 666 19.73 -15.84 -19.20
C ALA A 666 20.38 -17.22 -19.41
N GLY A 667 20.17 -18.13 -18.45
CA GLY A 667 20.53 -19.55 -18.49
C GLY A 667 20.84 -20.10 -17.08
N GLU A 668 20.77 -21.43 -16.89
CA GLU A 668 20.96 -22.11 -15.60
C GLU A 668 22.35 -22.76 -15.50
N TYR A 669 22.91 -22.85 -14.29
CA TYR A 669 24.19 -23.54 -14.03
C TYR A 669 24.02 -24.50 -12.85
N ASP A 670 24.27 -25.79 -13.07
CA ASP A 670 24.22 -26.84 -12.05
C ASP A 670 25.54 -27.62 -12.02
N GLU A 671 26.01 -27.96 -10.82
CA GLU A 671 27.31 -28.57 -10.43
C GLU A 671 28.36 -28.88 -11.53
N CYS A 672 28.74 -27.85 -12.32
CA CYS A 672 29.78 -27.78 -13.37
C CYS A 672 29.33 -27.66 -14.85
N GLU A 673 28.04 -27.73 -15.19
CA GLU A 673 27.54 -27.49 -16.56
C GLU A 673 26.43 -26.41 -16.62
N PHE A 674 26.24 -25.83 -17.82
CA PHE A 674 25.31 -24.73 -18.08
C PHE A 674 24.23 -25.15 -19.08
N TYR A 675 22.97 -24.77 -18.85
CA TYR A 675 21.82 -25.19 -19.64
C TYR A 675 20.91 -24.01 -20.05
N MET A 676 20.32 -24.09 -21.24
CA MET A 676 19.38 -23.11 -21.79
C MET A 676 18.15 -23.82 -22.35
N SER A 677 16.95 -23.23 -22.20
CA SER A 677 15.70 -23.87 -22.60
C SER A 677 15.37 -23.72 -24.09
N ASP A 678 14.78 -24.77 -24.67
CA ASP A 678 14.53 -24.90 -26.12
C ASP A 678 13.64 -23.79 -26.71
N GLY A 679 12.80 -23.14 -25.90
CA GLY A 679 11.90 -22.07 -26.33
C GLY A 679 12.60 -20.77 -26.72
N PHE A 680 13.80 -20.52 -26.20
CA PHE A 680 14.53 -19.26 -26.39
C PHE A 680 14.88 -18.99 -27.86
N ASN A 681 15.39 -20.01 -28.55
CA ASN A 681 15.80 -19.97 -29.96
C ASN A 681 14.65 -19.63 -30.93
N ALA A 682 13.39 -19.81 -30.52
CA ALA A 682 12.22 -19.48 -31.35
C ALA A 682 11.88 -17.98 -31.31
N ALA A 683 11.98 -17.35 -30.13
CA ALA A 683 11.75 -15.91 -29.97
C ALA A 683 12.89 -15.10 -30.61
N GLU A 684 14.13 -15.53 -30.41
CA GLU A 684 15.36 -14.95 -30.99
C GLU A 684 15.27 -14.78 -32.53
N ARG A 685 14.87 -15.84 -33.24
CA ARG A 685 14.71 -15.83 -34.71
C ARG A 685 13.55 -14.95 -35.19
N GLY A 686 12.52 -14.76 -34.37
CA GLY A 686 11.42 -13.84 -34.67
C GLY A 686 11.87 -12.38 -34.60
N PHE A 687 12.51 -12.01 -33.50
CA PHE A 687 13.02 -10.66 -33.24
C PHE A 687 14.01 -10.17 -34.30
N TRP A 688 15.01 -10.99 -34.65
CA TRP A 688 16.02 -10.64 -35.63
C TRP A 688 15.45 -10.25 -37.00
N LYS A 689 14.40 -10.95 -37.42
CA LYS A 689 13.72 -10.70 -38.70
C LYS A 689 13.10 -9.31 -38.75
N GLU A 690 12.50 -8.85 -37.65
CA GLU A 690 11.85 -7.54 -37.57
C GLU A 690 12.87 -6.40 -37.37
N LEU A 691 13.87 -6.58 -36.51
CA LEU A 691 14.91 -5.56 -36.25
C LEU A 691 15.64 -5.16 -37.55
N PHE A 692 16.03 -6.14 -38.35
CA PHE A 692 16.73 -5.87 -39.59
C PHE A 692 15.83 -5.17 -40.63
N ASP A 693 14.54 -5.47 -40.68
CA ASP A 693 13.59 -4.89 -41.65
C ASP A 693 13.30 -3.39 -41.44
N GLY A 694 13.60 -2.83 -40.26
CA GLY A 694 13.54 -1.38 -40.00
C GLY A 694 14.78 -0.58 -40.44
N MET A 695 15.91 -1.22 -40.75
CA MET A 695 17.19 -0.54 -41.00
C MET A 695 17.35 -0.08 -42.47
N PRO A 696 17.92 1.11 -42.75
CA PRO A 696 18.28 1.52 -44.11
C PRO A 696 19.19 0.48 -44.78
N LYS A 697 18.83 0.09 -46.01
CA LYS A 697 19.44 -1.05 -46.72
C LYS A 697 20.96 -0.93 -46.89
N ASN A 698 21.48 0.29 -46.98
CA ASN A 698 22.91 0.53 -47.11
C ASN A 698 23.68 0.25 -45.81
N ASP A 699 23.15 0.64 -44.66
CA ASP A 699 23.81 0.44 -43.36
C ASP A 699 23.76 -1.04 -42.95
N ARG A 700 22.63 -1.70 -43.21
CA ARG A 700 22.41 -3.15 -43.07
C ARG A 700 23.43 -3.96 -43.88
N ASN A 701 23.66 -3.57 -45.14
CA ASN A 701 24.68 -4.17 -45.99
C ASN A 701 26.12 -3.85 -45.53
N ARG A 702 26.37 -2.65 -45.00
CA ARG A 702 27.71 -2.24 -44.54
C ARG A 702 28.12 -2.99 -43.27
N LEU A 703 27.22 -3.10 -42.30
CA LEU A 703 27.42 -3.85 -41.06
C LEU A 703 27.52 -5.37 -41.31
N GLY A 704 26.69 -5.92 -42.21
CA GLY A 704 26.81 -7.32 -42.63
C GLY A 704 28.16 -7.67 -43.29
N ASN A 705 28.86 -6.68 -43.84
CA ASN A 705 30.21 -6.81 -44.39
C ASN A 705 31.34 -6.46 -43.39
N GLN A 706 31.01 -5.99 -42.18
CA GLN A 706 31.96 -5.50 -41.16
C GLN A 706 31.68 -6.15 -39.77
N VAL A 707 31.31 -7.43 -39.74
CA VAL A 707 30.94 -8.13 -38.51
C VAL A 707 32.10 -8.22 -37.50
N ASN A 708 33.32 -8.50 -37.96
CA ASN A 708 34.46 -8.73 -37.07
C ASN A 708 34.87 -7.47 -36.26
N PRO A 709 35.01 -6.26 -36.85
CA PRO A 709 35.25 -5.04 -36.07
C PRO A 709 34.13 -4.70 -35.06
N VAL A 710 32.88 -5.05 -35.37
CA VAL A 710 31.75 -4.85 -34.43
C VAL A 710 31.85 -5.83 -33.25
N GLN A 711 32.22 -7.08 -33.51
CA GLN A 711 32.48 -8.09 -32.49
C GLN A 711 33.65 -7.69 -31.58
N ASP A 712 34.77 -7.25 -32.16
CA ASP A 712 35.94 -6.74 -31.42
C ASP A 712 35.57 -5.54 -30.53
N ALA A 713 34.69 -4.64 -30.99
CA ALA A 713 34.24 -3.48 -30.21
C ALA A 713 33.49 -3.89 -28.94
N VAL A 714 32.63 -4.91 -29.05
CA VAL A 714 31.85 -5.46 -27.93
C VAL A 714 32.76 -6.16 -26.92
N ILE A 715 33.69 -6.99 -27.40
CA ILE A 715 34.67 -7.70 -26.54
C ILE A 715 35.54 -6.69 -25.78
N LEU A 716 36.04 -5.66 -26.48
CA LEU A 716 36.86 -4.61 -25.86
C LEU A 716 36.08 -3.80 -24.80
N GLY A 717 34.82 -3.46 -25.08
CA GLY A 717 33.94 -2.77 -24.13
C GLY A 717 33.65 -3.59 -22.87
N ALA A 718 33.48 -4.91 -23.01
CA ALA A 718 33.27 -5.83 -21.89
C ALA A 718 34.53 -5.99 -21.02
N LEU A 719 35.71 -6.13 -21.65
CA LEU A 719 36.99 -6.25 -20.95
C LEU A 719 37.34 -4.97 -20.17
N LEU A 720 37.18 -3.79 -20.78
CA LEU A 720 37.53 -2.51 -20.14
C LEU A 720 36.66 -2.18 -18.90
N ASP A 721 35.44 -2.71 -18.79
CA ASP A 721 34.57 -2.52 -17.61
C ASP A 721 34.97 -3.40 -16.40
N CYS A 722 35.84 -4.39 -16.60
CA CYS A 722 36.43 -5.15 -15.50
C CYS A 722 37.50 -4.35 -14.73
N PHE A 723 37.94 -3.20 -15.28
CA PHE A 723 39.01 -2.36 -14.73
C PHE A 723 38.51 -1.00 -14.25
N PHE A 724 39.11 -0.50 -13.18
CA PHE A 724 38.92 0.86 -12.69
C PHE A 724 40.27 1.59 -12.64
N PHE A 725 40.20 2.91 -12.86
CA PHE A 725 41.35 3.78 -13.03
C PHE A 725 41.20 4.94 -12.03
N GLU A 726 42.02 4.98 -10.99
CA GLU A 726 42.01 6.03 -9.95
C GLU A 726 43.45 6.50 -9.69
N ASP A 727 43.66 7.83 -9.72
CA ASP A 727 44.94 8.50 -9.44
C ASP A 727 46.19 7.89 -10.11
N GLY A 728 46.03 7.44 -11.36
CA GLY A 728 47.11 6.85 -12.17
C GLY A 728 47.36 5.35 -11.92
N ASN A 729 46.63 4.71 -11.02
CA ASN A 729 46.70 3.28 -10.77
C ASN A 729 45.52 2.54 -11.44
N VAL A 730 45.78 1.31 -11.88
CA VAL A 730 44.78 0.40 -12.45
C VAL A 730 44.44 -0.67 -11.42
N GLY A 731 43.15 -0.85 -11.14
CA GLY A 731 42.62 -1.96 -10.35
C GLY A 731 41.55 -2.73 -11.14
N PHE A 732 41.13 -3.89 -10.64
CA PHE A 732 40.16 -4.75 -11.33
C PHE A 732 39.13 -5.38 -10.39
N SER A 733 38.00 -5.81 -10.96
CA SER A 733 36.97 -6.59 -10.26
C SER A 733 37.18 -8.08 -10.50
N GLU A 734 37.70 -8.80 -9.50
CA GLU A 734 37.98 -10.24 -9.60
C GLU A 734 36.73 -11.07 -9.95
N VAL A 735 35.55 -10.67 -9.46
CA VAL A 735 34.26 -11.31 -9.78
C VAL A 735 33.87 -11.09 -11.25
N ALA A 736 34.08 -9.89 -11.79
CA ALA A 736 33.78 -9.61 -13.20
C ALA A 736 34.78 -10.32 -14.14
N LEU A 737 36.06 -10.36 -13.76
CA LEU A 737 37.12 -11.00 -14.55
C LEU A 737 36.98 -12.53 -14.59
N LYS A 738 36.48 -13.16 -13.52
CA LYS A 738 36.18 -14.60 -13.46
C LYS A 738 34.86 -14.97 -14.15
N ALA A 739 34.00 -14.00 -14.45
CA ALA A 739 32.74 -14.20 -15.17
C ALA A 739 32.87 -14.07 -16.70
N LEU A 740 34.08 -13.82 -17.22
CA LEU A 740 34.37 -13.84 -18.66
C LEU A 740 34.37 -15.29 -19.19
N PRO A 741 33.91 -15.56 -20.43
CA PRO A 741 33.84 -16.91 -20.98
C PRO A 741 35.21 -17.60 -21.02
N LYS A 742 35.27 -18.88 -20.63
CA LYS A 742 36.54 -19.66 -20.65
C LYS A 742 37.14 -19.83 -22.05
N SER A 743 36.39 -19.60 -23.14
CA SER A 743 36.92 -19.59 -24.52
C SER A 743 37.78 -18.35 -24.83
N VAL A 744 37.69 -17.28 -24.03
CA VAL A 744 38.65 -16.16 -24.02
C VAL A 744 40.04 -16.62 -23.52
N ASN A 745 40.13 -17.82 -22.92
CA ASN A 745 41.27 -18.32 -22.18
C ASN A 745 42.06 -19.45 -22.92
N GLY A 746 41.80 -19.65 -24.22
CA GLY A 746 42.06 -20.93 -24.90
C GLY A 746 42.82 -20.89 -26.23
N SER A 747 44.09 -20.45 -26.23
CA SER A 747 45.06 -20.88 -27.26
C SER A 747 46.22 -21.73 -26.67
N LEU A 748 45.94 -22.38 -25.53
CA LEU A 748 46.80 -23.39 -24.91
C LEU A 748 46.07 -24.75 -24.85
N CYS A 749 45.59 -25.19 -26.01
CA CYS A 749 45.43 -26.60 -26.31
C CYS A 749 45.86 -26.79 -27.76
N SER A 750 47.17 -27.02 -27.95
CA SER A 750 47.82 -27.12 -29.24
C SER A 750 47.38 -28.36 -30.03
N ASP A 751 47.39 -28.22 -31.34
CA ASP A 751 47.21 -29.26 -32.36
C ASP A 751 47.70 -30.67 -31.98
N GLU A 752 46.73 -31.57 -31.73
CA GLU A 752 46.86 -33.00 -32.07
C GLU A 752 45.72 -33.44 -32.99
N ARG A 753 45.77 -32.96 -34.25
CA ARG A 753 45.40 -33.75 -35.45
C ARG A 753 45.81 -33.06 -36.76
N GLY A 754 47.12 -33.03 -36.99
CA GLY A 754 47.77 -32.46 -38.18
C GLY A 754 48.37 -33.48 -39.15
N SER A 755 47.86 -34.71 -39.26
CA SER A 755 48.28 -35.66 -40.30
C SER A 755 47.19 -36.67 -40.69
N HIS A 756 46.57 -36.44 -41.85
CA HIS A 756 46.51 -37.37 -42.99
C HIS A 756 45.32 -37.04 -43.92
N ILE A 757 45.64 -36.42 -45.06
CA ILE A 757 44.86 -36.62 -46.28
C ILE A 757 45.38 -37.91 -46.92
N LYS A 758 44.50 -38.92 -47.13
CA LYS A 758 44.46 -39.74 -48.36
C LYS A 758 43.35 -40.82 -48.33
N THR A 759 42.47 -40.71 -49.34
CA THR A 759 41.83 -41.77 -50.16
C THR A 759 41.08 -42.94 -49.52
N GLU A 760 39.89 -43.17 -50.11
CA GLU A 760 38.87 -44.22 -49.88
C GLU A 760 37.95 -44.00 -48.67
#